data_AF-W3VQG6-F1
#
_entry.id   AF-W3VQG6-F1
#
_cell.length_a   1.000
_cell.length_b   1.000
_cell.length_c   1.000
_cell.angle_alpha   90.00
_cell.angle_beta   90.00
_cell.angle_gamma   90.00
#
_symmetry.space_group_name_H-M   'P 1'
#
loop_
_entity.id
_entity.type
_entity.pdbx_description
1 polymer ?
#
loop_
_entity_poly.entity_id
_entity_poly.type
_entity_poly.pdbx_seq_one_letter_code
_entity_poly.pdbx_strand_id
1 'polypeptide(L)'
;MSLLKAFGQALQRSVEVARDETAKMMRMEISPTSKNQGALLIYAMTQPAHLSNFATGSDSDIGGLSQCRLGLDESSRGRFYGTLSSQVPRGGKIEKSGYAGFRNRNRPTLFGNQCWDTTVHPYLALRVRNRLAKKPIAGADKSEHADAGAGSGLRAALHASGPSGPATSRAVHALGLGRKELPGPKFFVNIQTDGPVTSDLFQHRLYLDESKGSNWQTVIIPFNDFVLTNTGQVSNSQVSMMREKIRTVGISSVLDVPVPPSASKPPSKDAPPSALSRNARESEQEEDDWAVDGDLRADDNLDTALRGSKRGATFNFDLGVESVYASPMRGEKALRGASIRGSLFGFPATMIPIRDGLTPGISSRLPVAPLHICGLEESREQWGKADRCGGNWRGGKNNTTRSSLLTANMALDPFEPIVFGAEGAELVATVLPYGLTIHTIGTEEGEDFIGGPEHPRDHQTRGRAFLNPIIGRFANRLPVGKIDYTSASGHSGHLQLEEYRGPGVVLHGGAEGEKENQVDSIVQHGPFDRCYWQPIDTKDSKFFSDAGYASTSNPRGKQSSLIFAIESPDGDSGFPGQLRVETLLALVPGSGSDSVMGKSAGKLLIRYRAALASDGSVEATPFNMTHHWGFNMSALNEQACKAENGTVTEQIIQMYPPPGKPLYHLDIDPAMLATGKMNVTTGEPETFSNPGSHHWDRKDGKRISDGMPANGYDDFYVWGPDASVPQADEIGQIATEATKRMRVTSESAGRSVLFYSNQVGVQMYTAEGQPEHPADPAKSGGLMKQAHRKGGQPDSGNFKRSFTAIEFGGPHCGFLHDRLADMGGREEVLEKGQIYDNWVVCEAFRK
;
A
#
# COMPACT_ATOMS: atom_id res chain seq x y z
N MET A 1 47.00 10.53 -13.42
CA MET A 1 46.17 11.70 -13.83
C MET A 1 44.89 11.79 -12.99
N SER A 2 45.00 11.83 -11.66
CA SER A 2 44.09 11.03 -10.82
C SER A 2 43.42 11.70 -9.62
N LEU A 3 43.37 13.04 -9.48
CA LEU A 3 42.58 13.65 -8.39
C LEU A 3 41.79 14.88 -8.87
N LEU A 4 42.42 15.76 -9.66
CA LEU A 4 41.76 16.95 -10.23
C LEU A 4 40.59 16.63 -11.16
N LYS A 5 40.68 15.54 -11.95
CA LYS A 5 39.60 15.12 -12.86
C LYS A 5 38.43 14.48 -12.11
N ALA A 6 38.72 13.68 -11.07
CA ALA A 6 37.71 13.07 -10.20
C ALA A 6 36.99 14.13 -9.35
N PHE A 7 37.74 15.09 -8.80
CA PHE A 7 37.21 16.24 -8.09
C PHE A 7 36.38 17.14 -8.99
N GLY A 8 36.84 17.44 -10.21
CA GLY A 8 36.08 18.21 -11.19
C GLY A 8 34.75 17.53 -11.59
N GLN A 9 34.76 16.21 -11.79
CA GLN A 9 33.55 15.44 -12.08
C GLN A 9 32.60 15.35 -10.87
N ALA A 10 33.12 15.19 -9.66
CA ALA A 10 32.32 15.20 -8.43
C ALA A 10 31.71 16.57 -8.16
N LEU A 11 32.46 17.65 -8.39
CA LEU A 11 31.99 19.04 -8.28
C LEU A 11 30.91 19.33 -9.33
N GLN A 12 31.11 18.93 -10.58
CA GLN A 12 30.10 19.08 -11.63
C GLN A 12 28.80 18.36 -11.26
N ARG A 13 28.88 17.11 -10.77
CA ARG A 13 27.71 16.36 -10.30
C ARG A 13 27.05 17.00 -9.07
N SER A 14 27.83 17.52 -8.13
CA SER A 14 27.30 18.26 -6.99
C SER A 14 26.56 19.54 -7.41
N VAL A 15 27.05 20.25 -8.43
CA VAL A 15 26.39 21.44 -9.00
C VAL A 15 25.11 21.07 -9.74
N GLU A 16 25.09 19.95 -10.47
CA GLU A 16 23.88 19.43 -11.11
C GLU A 16 22.81 19.01 -10.08
N VAL A 17 23.21 18.29 -9.02
CA VAL A 17 22.32 17.93 -7.90
C VAL A 17 21.81 19.18 -7.18
N ALA A 18 22.69 20.14 -6.85
CA ALA A 18 22.28 21.38 -6.21
C ALA A 18 21.36 22.21 -7.11
N ARG A 19 21.58 22.24 -8.43
CA ARG A 19 20.72 22.91 -9.40
C ARG A 19 19.35 22.23 -9.52
N ASP A 20 19.31 20.90 -9.55
CA ASP A 20 18.06 20.15 -9.59
C ASP A 20 17.27 20.31 -8.28
N GLU A 21 17.94 20.27 -7.12
CA GLU A 21 17.32 20.52 -5.81
C GLU A 21 16.84 21.97 -5.67
N THR A 22 17.62 22.95 -6.14
CA THR A 22 17.22 24.36 -6.16
C THR A 22 16.06 24.60 -7.13
N ALA A 23 16.05 23.91 -8.28
CA ALA A 23 14.95 23.97 -9.25
C ALA A 23 13.67 23.31 -8.73
N LYS A 24 13.77 22.22 -7.95
CA LYS A 24 12.66 21.60 -7.24
C LYS A 24 12.11 22.54 -6.15
N MET A 25 12.99 23.14 -5.35
CA MET A 25 12.61 24.10 -4.30
C MET A 25 11.96 25.36 -4.87
N MET A 26 12.50 25.96 -5.93
CA MET A 26 11.91 27.16 -6.56
C MET A 26 10.59 26.89 -7.29
N ARG A 27 10.27 25.64 -7.62
CA ARG A 27 8.97 25.25 -8.18
C ARG A 27 7.95 24.81 -7.12
N MET A 28 8.29 24.87 -5.83
CA MET A 28 7.54 24.22 -4.75
C MET A 28 7.21 22.75 -5.07
N GLU A 29 8.12 22.04 -5.73
CA GLU A 29 8.05 20.57 -5.91
C GLU A 29 8.47 19.91 -4.59
N ILE A 30 7.66 20.11 -3.55
CA ILE A 30 7.78 19.41 -2.27
C ILE A 30 7.01 18.10 -2.46
N SER A 31 7.73 17.04 -2.86
CA SER A 31 7.29 15.68 -3.23
C SER A 31 7.34 15.41 -4.76
N PRO A 32 7.82 14.23 -5.22
CA PRO A 32 7.93 13.88 -6.64
C PRO A 32 6.57 13.51 -7.23
N THR A 33 5.60 14.42 -7.20
CA THR A 33 4.17 14.10 -7.46
C THR A 33 3.55 14.71 -8.71
N SER A 34 4.33 15.18 -9.70
CA SER A 34 3.68 15.62 -10.95
C SER A 34 4.43 15.40 -12.27
N LYS A 35 5.67 14.87 -12.26
CA LYS A 35 6.39 14.55 -13.52
C LYS A 35 6.99 13.14 -13.64
N ASN A 36 6.98 12.33 -12.58
CA ASN A 36 7.54 10.97 -12.58
C ASN A 36 6.50 9.84 -12.71
N GLN A 37 5.43 10.04 -13.49
CA GLN A 37 4.50 8.95 -13.84
C GLN A 37 5.09 7.95 -14.86
N GLY A 38 6.30 8.21 -15.38
CA GLY A 38 6.98 7.36 -16.35
C GLY A 38 8.00 6.40 -15.73
N ALA A 39 8.47 5.45 -16.54
CA ALA A 39 9.57 4.57 -16.16
C ALA A 39 10.88 5.37 -15.95
N LEU A 40 11.54 5.14 -14.82
CA LEU A 40 12.84 5.72 -14.47
C LEU A 40 13.95 4.91 -15.13
N LEU A 41 14.73 5.51 -16.03
CA LEU A 41 15.88 4.85 -16.64
C LEU A 41 17.01 4.68 -15.61
N ILE A 42 17.40 3.44 -15.35
CA ILE A 42 18.58 3.12 -14.53
C ILE A 42 19.83 3.21 -15.41
N TYR A 43 19.86 2.44 -16.51
CA TYR A 43 20.87 2.59 -17.55
C TYR A 43 20.42 1.99 -18.88
N ALA A 44 21.07 2.43 -19.96
CA ALA A 44 20.95 1.85 -21.30
C ALA A 44 22.33 1.45 -21.82
N MET A 45 22.41 0.45 -22.69
CA MET A 45 23.63 0.02 -23.37
C MET A 45 23.39 0.05 -24.88
N THR A 46 23.23 1.25 -25.42
CA THR A 46 22.91 1.46 -26.85
C THR A 46 23.97 2.28 -27.58
N GLN A 47 24.96 2.81 -26.85
CA GLN A 47 26.02 3.68 -27.37
C GLN A 47 27.37 3.34 -26.72
N PRO A 48 28.50 3.45 -27.44
CA PRO A 48 29.82 3.11 -26.88
C PRO A 48 30.15 3.87 -25.60
N ALA A 49 29.75 5.14 -25.52
CA ALA A 49 29.93 5.98 -24.33
C ALA A 49 29.23 5.45 -23.07
N HIS A 50 28.21 4.60 -23.20
CA HIS A 50 27.56 4.02 -22.04
C HIS A 50 28.44 2.96 -21.36
N LEU A 51 29.34 2.29 -22.10
CA LEU A 51 30.17 1.21 -21.57
C LEU A 51 31.12 1.68 -20.46
N SER A 52 31.56 2.94 -20.49
CA SER A 52 32.42 3.51 -19.44
C SER A 52 31.72 3.68 -18.09
N ASN A 53 30.39 3.52 -18.03
CA ASN A 53 29.61 3.59 -16.81
C ASN A 53 29.52 2.24 -16.09
N PHE A 54 30.17 1.19 -16.59
CA PHE A 54 30.09 -0.15 -16.02
C PHE A 54 31.46 -0.66 -15.59
N ALA A 55 31.46 -1.43 -14.51
CA ALA A 55 32.58 -2.23 -14.06
C ALA A 55 32.26 -3.71 -14.35
N THR A 56 33.27 -4.47 -14.76
CA THR A 56 33.18 -5.91 -15.03
C THR A 56 34.12 -6.67 -14.12
N GLY A 57 33.76 -7.88 -13.72
CA GLY A 57 34.65 -8.79 -13.01
C GLY A 57 34.32 -10.26 -13.26
N SER A 58 35.27 -11.13 -12.96
CA SER A 58 35.11 -12.59 -12.94
C SER A 58 35.99 -13.23 -11.86
N ASP A 59 35.77 -14.51 -11.60
CA ASP A 59 36.64 -15.25 -10.67
C ASP A 59 38.13 -15.25 -11.10
N SER A 60 38.47 -14.92 -12.35
CA SER A 60 39.83 -14.68 -12.83
C SER A 60 40.58 -13.66 -11.98
N ASP A 61 39.87 -12.66 -11.46
CA ASP A 61 40.44 -11.53 -10.74
C ASP A 61 41.00 -11.97 -9.37
N ILE A 62 40.56 -13.14 -8.89
CA ILE A 62 41.04 -13.80 -7.67
C ILE A 62 41.71 -15.16 -7.96
N GLY A 63 42.14 -15.38 -9.20
CA GLY A 63 42.90 -16.57 -9.62
C GLY A 63 42.07 -17.74 -10.15
N GLY A 64 40.82 -17.51 -10.58
CA GLY A 64 39.97 -18.44 -11.29
C GLY A 64 40.23 -18.49 -12.81
N LEU A 65 39.37 -19.20 -13.55
CA LEU A 65 39.53 -19.45 -14.99
C LEU A 65 38.35 -18.95 -15.85
N SER A 66 37.40 -18.23 -15.26
CA SER A 66 36.28 -17.64 -16.01
C SER A 66 36.74 -16.36 -16.74
N GLN A 67 36.00 -15.97 -17.78
CA GLN A 67 36.23 -14.74 -18.53
C GLN A 67 34.95 -13.93 -18.59
N CYS A 68 35.07 -12.62 -18.34
CA CYS A 68 33.99 -11.65 -18.46
C CYS A 68 34.30 -10.63 -19.56
N ARG A 69 33.36 -10.42 -20.48
CA ARG A 69 33.42 -9.34 -21.48
C ARG A 69 32.09 -8.58 -21.51
N LEU A 70 32.18 -7.26 -21.57
CA LEU A 70 31.06 -6.36 -21.80
C LEU A 70 31.38 -5.44 -22.97
N GLY A 71 30.48 -5.36 -23.95
CA GLY A 71 30.65 -4.52 -25.13
C GLY A 71 29.32 -4.25 -25.82
N LEU A 72 29.39 -3.68 -27.04
CA LEU A 72 28.23 -3.61 -27.93
C LEU A 72 28.34 -4.68 -29.01
N ASP A 73 27.19 -5.18 -29.46
CA ASP A 73 27.07 -6.00 -30.65
C ASP A 73 26.94 -5.15 -31.94
N GLU A 74 26.88 -5.82 -33.08
CA GLU A 74 26.74 -5.22 -34.41
C GLU A 74 25.47 -4.34 -34.55
N SER A 75 24.46 -4.54 -33.70
CA SER A 75 23.23 -3.74 -33.67
C SER A 75 23.31 -2.56 -32.69
N SER A 76 24.50 -2.24 -32.19
CA SER A 76 24.71 -1.24 -31.15
C SER A 76 23.85 -1.52 -29.91
N ARG A 77 23.81 -2.78 -29.47
CA ARG A 77 23.17 -3.20 -28.22
C ARG A 77 24.17 -3.87 -27.29
N GLY A 78 24.00 -3.66 -25.99
CA GLY A 78 24.86 -4.24 -24.97
C GLY A 78 24.93 -5.76 -25.08
N ARG A 79 26.14 -6.28 -24.90
CA ARG A 79 26.46 -7.70 -24.96
C ARG A 79 27.37 -8.04 -23.79
N PHE A 80 26.85 -8.86 -22.87
CA PHE A 80 27.56 -9.44 -21.74
C PHE A 80 27.83 -10.91 -22.03
N TYR A 81 29.09 -11.28 -22.25
CA TYR A 81 29.46 -12.60 -22.76
C TYR A 81 30.82 -13.06 -22.24
N GLY A 82 31.05 -14.37 -22.28
CA GLY A 82 32.29 -14.94 -21.78
C GLY A 82 32.20 -16.44 -21.53
N THR A 83 33.09 -16.93 -20.67
CA THR A 83 33.19 -18.35 -20.32
C THR A 83 33.20 -18.52 -18.81
N LEU A 84 32.39 -19.42 -18.27
CA LEU A 84 32.46 -19.84 -16.87
C LEU A 84 33.17 -21.18 -16.77
N SER A 85 34.12 -21.30 -15.86
CA SER A 85 34.81 -22.56 -15.58
C SER A 85 34.40 -23.10 -14.22
N SER A 86 34.05 -24.39 -14.12
CA SER A 86 33.90 -25.05 -12.81
C SER A 86 35.23 -25.52 -12.21
N GLN A 87 36.35 -25.28 -12.92
CA GLN A 87 37.67 -25.75 -12.52
C GLN A 87 38.34 -24.75 -11.57
N VAL A 88 38.56 -25.18 -10.33
CA VAL A 88 39.40 -24.46 -9.36
C VAL A 88 40.89 -24.74 -9.65
N PRO A 89 41.73 -23.70 -9.89
CA PRO A 89 43.16 -23.88 -10.15
C PRO A 89 43.94 -24.48 -8.97
N ARG A 90 44.99 -25.27 -9.26
CA ARG A 90 45.85 -25.87 -8.21
C ARG A 90 46.59 -24.75 -7.47
N GLY A 91 46.44 -24.72 -6.14
CA GLY A 91 47.11 -23.74 -5.27
C GLY A 91 46.45 -22.36 -5.21
N GLY A 92 45.28 -22.18 -5.82
CA GLY A 92 44.51 -20.93 -5.74
C GLY A 92 43.87 -20.72 -4.36
N LYS A 93 43.65 -19.45 -3.98
CA LYS A 93 42.97 -19.06 -2.74
C LYS A 93 41.43 -19.23 -2.79
N ILE A 94 40.88 -19.71 -3.91
CA ILE A 94 39.43 -19.81 -4.14
C ILE A 94 38.89 -21.21 -3.83
N GLU A 95 37.76 -21.26 -3.13
CA GLU A 95 37.06 -22.51 -2.83
C GLU A 95 36.02 -22.87 -3.91
N LYS A 96 35.54 -21.88 -4.67
CA LYS A 96 34.55 -22.02 -5.75
C LYS A 96 34.93 -21.17 -6.95
N SER A 97 34.56 -21.63 -8.15
CA SER A 97 34.79 -20.98 -9.45
C SER A 97 33.51 -21.07 -10.28
N GLY A 98 33.38 -20.26 -11.33
CA GLY A 98 32.23 -20.16 -12.21
C GLY A 98 31.42 -18.89 -12.01
N TYR A 99 32.08 -17.75 -11.84
CA TYR A 99 31.45 -16.43 -11.69
C TYR A 99 31.99 -15.42 -12.71
N ALA A 100 31.09 -14.67 -13.35
CA ALA A 100 31.38 -13.47 -14.12
C ALA A 100 30.23 -12.47 -13.96
N GLY A 101 30.48 -11.17 -14.00
CA GLY A 101 29.42 -10.17 -13.89
C GLY A 101 29.83 -8.77 -14.27
N PHE A 102 28.84 -7.89 -14.34
CA PHE A 102 29.03 -6.45 -14.45
C PHE A 102 28.03 -5.72 -13.56
N ARG A 103 28.37 -4.48 -13.19
CA ARG A 103 27.47 -3.52 -12.53
C ARG A 103 27.72 -2.12 -13.05
N ASN A 104 26.77 -1.20 -12.91
CA ASN A 104 27.12 0.20 -13.08
C ASN A 104 28.12 0.63 -11.99
N ARG A 105 28.98 1.58 -12.34
CA ARG A 105 29.91 2.24 -11.41
C ARG A 105 29.12 3.09 -10.41
N ASN A 106 29.70 3.29 -9.23
CA ASN A 106 29.19 4.25 -8.27
C ASN A 106 29.28 5.66 -8.85
N ARG A 107 28.44 6.56 -8.34
CA ARG A 107 28.37 7.95 -8.77
C ARG A 107 28.66 8.86 -7.59
N PRO A 108 29.92 8.98 -7.13
CA PRO A 108 30.25 9.80 -5.99
C PRO A 108 30.06 11.29 -6.29
N THR A 109 29.54 12.01 -5.30
CA THR A 109 29.37 13.46 -5.22
C THR A 109 30.13 13.98 -3.99
N LEU A 110 30.26 15.30 -3.84
CA LEU A 110 30.90 15.90 -2.65
C LEU A 110 30.13 15.66 -1.33
N PHE A 111 28.89 15.15 -1.40
CA PHE A 111 28.00 14.94 -0.25
C PHE A 111 27.56 13.48 -0.09
N GLY A 112 28.28 12.53 -0.70
CA GLY A 112 27.95 11.09 -0.69
C GLY A 112 27.71 10.52 -2.09
N ASN A 113 27.08 9.35 -2.18
CA ASN A 113 26.81 8.67 -3.45
C ASN A 113 25.47 9.10 -4.07
N GLN A 114 25.46 9.41 -5.37
CA GLN A 114 24.24 9.63 -6.13
C GLN A 114 23.51 8.29 -6.36
N CYS A 115 22.39 8.11 -5.66
CA CYS A 115 21.56 6.92 -5.74
C CYS A 115 20.32 7.15 -6.61
N TRP A 116 19.65 6.06 -7.01
CA TRP A 116 18.31 6.11 -7.58
C TRP A 116 17.27 5.92 -6.47
N ASP A 117 16.24 6.77 -6.51
CA ASP A 117 15.01 6.58 -5.75
C ASP A 117 13.96 5.87 -6.63
N THR A 118 13.65 4.64 -6.27
CA THR A 118 12.68 3.77 -6.93
C THR A 118 11.44 3.52 -6.07
N THR A 119 11.20 4.35 -5.05
CA THR A 119 10.11 4.18 -4.08
C THR A 119 8.74 4.09 -4.76
N VAL A 120 8.52 4.89 -5.81
CA VAL A 120 7.28 4.93 -6.63
C VAL A 120 7.28 3.94 -7.81
N HIS A 121 8.35 3.16 -7.98
CA HIS A 121 8.52 2.19 -9.07
C HIS A 121 8.64 0.78 -8.47
N PRO A 122 7.54 0.02 -8.30
CA PRO A 122 7.57 -1.30 -7.67
C PRO A 122 8.30 -2.38 -8.49
N TYR A 123 8.57 -2.15 -9.78
CA TYR A 123 9.17 -3.14 -10.66
C TYR A 123 10.49 -2.69 -11.27
N LEU A 124 11.43 -3.61 -11.43
CA LEU A 124 12.61 -3.48 -12.28
C LEU A 124 12.35 -4.18 -13.63
N ALA A 125 12.39 -3.44 -14.73
CA ALA A 125 12.21 -3.96 -16.07
C ALA A 125 13.55 -4.00 -16.82
N LEU A 126 13.93 -5.18 -17.31
CA LEU A 126 15.15 -5.42 -18.07
C LEU A 126 14.82 -5.89 -19.49
N ARG A 127 15.34 -5.19 -20.49
CA ARG A 127 15.21 -5.59 -21.90
C ARG A 127 16.44 -6.40 -22.31
N VAL A 128 16.28 -7.70 -22.47
CA VAL A 128 17.36 -8.68 -22.58
C VAL A 128 17.09 -9.76 -23.64
N ARG A 129 18.12 -10.50 -24.06
CA ARG A 129 18.00 -11.71 -24.90
C ARG A 129 19.11 -12.72 -24.60
N ASN A 130 18.80 -14.01 -24.61
CA ASN A 130 19.82 -15.06 -24.54
C ASN A 130 20.29 -15.43 -25.96
N ARG A 131 21.51 -15.08 -26.34
CA ARG A 131 22.02 -15.32 -27.70
C ARG A 131 22.42 -16.77 -27.96
N LEU A 132 22.56 -17.58 -26.91
CA LEU A 132 22.85 -19.02 -27.00
C LEU A 132 21.58 -19.89 -26.91
N ALA A 133 20.39 -19.28 -26.78
CA ALA A 133 19.14 -20.03 -26.76
C ALA A 133 18.87 -20.70 -28.12
N LYS A 134 18.52 -21.99 -28.09
CA LYS A 134 18.17 -22.75 -29.30
C LYS A 134 16.87 -22.20 -29.90
N LYS A 135 16.78 -22.11 -31.23
CA LYS A 135 15.52 -21.73 -31.91
C LYS A 135 14.45 -22.81 -31.65
N PRO A 136 13.19 -22.44 -31.38
CA PRO A 136 12.10 -23.41 -31.29
C PRO A 136 11.98 -24.18 -32.62
N ILE A 137 12.03 -25.51 -32.58
CA ILE A 137 11.82 -26.35 -33.76
C ILE A 137 10.31 -26.39 -34.04
N ALA A 138 9.89 -25.88 -35.19
CA ALA A 138 8.50 -25.97 -35.62
C ALA A 138 8.21 -27.39 -36.14
N GLY A 139 7.30 -28.11 -35.48
CA GLY A 139 6.70 -29.34 -36.02
C GLY A 139 7.07 -30.67 -35.34
N ALA A 140 7.10 -30.76 -34.01
CA ALA A 140 7.04 -32.05 -33.33
C ALA A 140 5.65 -32.26 -32.74
N ASP A 141 4.90 -33.17 -33.37
CA ASP A 141 3.60 -33.64 -32.94
C ASP A 141 3.70 -34.53 -31.69
N LYS A 142 2.56 -34.65 -31.02
CA LYS A 142 2.29 -35.33 -29.75
C LYS A 142 3.01 -36.68 -29.54
N SER A 143 3.91 -36.73 -28.56
CA SER A 143 4.04 -37.88 -27.64
C SER A 143 4.90 -37.52 -26.43
N GLU A 144 4.37 -37.82 -25.23
CA GLU A 144 5.06 -38.01 -23.95
C GLU A 144 6.08 -36.94 -23.52
N HIS A 145 5.58 -35.84 -22.95
CA HIS A 145 6.38 -34.96 -22.10
C HIS A 145 5.72 -34.77 -20.75
N ALA A 146 6.46 -35.16 -19.71
CA ALA A 146 6.20 -34.83 -18.32
C ALA A 146 5.93 -33.32 -18.18
N ASP A 147 4.81 -33.01 -17.54
CA ASP A 147 4.32 -31.67 -17.19
C ASP A 147 5.34 -30.92 -16.30
N ALA A 148 6.40 -30.40 -16.91
CA ALA A 148 7.21 -29.33 -16.34
C ALA A 148 6.48 -28.02 -16.65
N GLY A 149 5.40 -27.78 -15.91
CA GLY A 149 4.54 -26.61 -16.08
C GLY A 149 5.30 -25.29 -15.95
N ALA A 150 5.45 -24.61 -17.08
CA ALA A 150 5.77 -23.19 -17.19
C ALA A 150 4.72 -22.27 -16.50
N GLY A 151 3.63 -22.85 -15.99
CA GLY A 151 2.62 -22.17 -15.16
C GLY A 151 2.85 -22.25 -13.64
N SER A 152 3.85 -23.00 -13.16
CA SER A 152 4.10 -23.15 -11.70
C SER A 152 5.04 -22.09 -11.13
N GLY A 153 5.88 -21.46 -11.96
CA GLY A 153 6.85 -20.44 -11.52
C GLY A 153 6.26 -19.03 -11.30
N LEU A 154 5.09 -18.74 -11.88
CA LEU A 154 4.44 -17.44 -11.77
C LEU A 154 3.52 -17.36 -10.53
N ARG A 155 2.86 -18.47 -10.16
CA ARG A 155 1.99 -18.58 -8.97
C ARG A 155 2.77 -18.58 -7.65
N ALA A 156 3.95 -19.18 -7.61
CA ALA A 156 4.81 -19.14 -6.42
C ALA A 156 5.48 -17.77 -6.19
N ALA A 157 5.53 -16.90 -7.21
CA ALA A 157 6.07 -15.54 -7.11
C ALA A 157 5.17 -14.59 -6.33
N LEU A 158 3.85 -14.81 -6.40
CA LEU A 158 2.86 -13.93 -5.79
C LEU A 158 2.81 -14.03 -4.26
N HIS A 159 3.35 -15.10 -3.67
CA HIS A 159 3.34 -15.35 -2.21
C HIS A 159 4.65 -14.99 -1.49
N ALA A 160 5.68 -14.52 -2.20
CA ALA A 160 7.01 -14.30 -1.62
C ALA A 160 7.28 -12.83 -1.18
N SER A 161 6.44 -11.87 -1.56
CA SER A 161 6.75 -10.42 -1.47
C SER A 161 6.42 -9.75 -0.13
N GLY A 162 6.26 -10.52 0.95
CA GLY A 162 6.19 -10.00 2.32
C GLY A 162 7.59 -9.99 2.96
N PRO A 163 8.05 -8.90 3.60
CA PRO A 163 9.35 -8.86 4.28
C PRO A 163 9.46 -9.88 5.45
N SER A 164 8.34 -10.44 5.91
CA SER A 164 8.22 -11.35 7.07
C SER A 164 8.12 -12.85 6.74
N GLY A 165 8.04 -13.26 5.47
CA GLY A 165 8.05 -14.70 5.12
C GLY A 165 9.36 -15.42 5.51
N PRO A 166 9.38 -16.76 5.66
CA PRO A 166 10.62 -17.49 5.94
C PRO A 166 11.63 -17.25 4.82
N ALA A 167 12.86 -16.84 5.16
CA ALA A 167 13.94 -16.53 4.20
C ALA A 167 14.13 -17.65 3.15
N THR A 168 13.91 -18.91 3.56
CA THR A 168 13.96 -20.11 2.72
C THR A 168 12.93 -20.11 1.59
N SER A 169 11.69 -19.65 1.81
CA SER A 169 10.62 -19.66 0.79
C SER A 169 10.88 -18.62 -0.31
N ARG A 170 11.28 -17.40 0.09
CA ARG A 170 11.72 -16.35 -0.84
C ARG A 170 12.94 -16.78 -1.66
N ALA A 171 13.93 -17.38 -1.00
CA ALA A 171 15.14 -17.89 -1.67
C ALA A 171 14.83 -19.03 -2.67
N VAL A 172 13.89 -19.92 -2.35
CA VAL A 172 13.45 -20.98 -3.26
C VAL A 172 12.86 -20.41 -4.54
N HIS A 173 12.01 -19.38 -4.43
CA HIS A 173 11.40 -18.74 -5.60
C HIS A 173 12.39 -17.86 -6.38
N ALA A 174 13.01 -16.89 -5.71
CA ALA A 174 13.85 -15.87 -6.32
C ALA A 174 15.14 -16.44 -6.91
N LEU A 175 15.73 -17.47 -6.29
CA LEU A 175 16.98 -18.08 -6.74
C LEU A 175 16.77 -19.40 -7.50
N GLY A 176 15.57 -19.99 -7.40
CA GLY A 176 15.21 -21.26 -8.05
C GLY A 176 15.77 -22.49 -7.34
N LEU A 177 15.95 -22.44 -6.01
CA LEU A 177 16.45 -23.57 -5.23
C LEU A 177 15.48 -24.76 -5.31
N GLY A 178 16.01 -25.96 -5.53
CA GLY A 178 15.20 -27.19 -5.63
C GLY A 178 14.74 -27.56 -7.05
N ARG A 179 15.00 -26.74 -8.07
CA ARG A 179 14.78 -27.11 -9.47
C ARG A 179 15.92 -28.01 -9.97
N LYS A 180 15.58 -29.20 -10.49
CA LYS A 180 16.55 -30.05 -11.22
C LYS A 180 16.80 -29.42 -12.58
N GLU A 181 17.93 -28.75 -12.74
CA GLU A 181 18.33 -28.10 -13.99
C GLU A 181 19.64 -28.67 -14.53
N LEU A 182 19.80 -28.60 -15.84
CA LEU A 182 21.03 -29.00 -16.51
C LEU A 182 22.21 -28.10 -16.06
N PRO A 183 23.43 -28.65 -15.98
CA PRO A 183 24.61 -27.86 -15.64
C PRO A 183 24.86 -26.79 -16.70
N GLY A 184 25.06 -25.54 -16.26
CA GLY A 184 25.31 -24.42 -17.14
C GLY A 184 25.11 -23.06 -16.48
N PRO A 185 25.39 -21.97 -17.24
CA PRO A 185 25.36 -20.60 -16.74
C PRO A 185 23.94 -20.15 -16.39
N LYS A 186 23.79 -19.54 -15.22
CA LYS A 186 22.54 -18.94 -14.73
C LYS A 186 22.75 -17.46 -14.55
N PHE A 187 21.80 -16.65 -15.02
CA PHE A 187 21.87 -15.20 -14.90
C PHE A 187 21.16 -14.70 -13.64
N PHE A 188 21.76 -13.74 -12.95
CA PHE A 188 21.20 -13.08 -11.77
C PHE A 188 21.27 -11.58 -11.93
N VAL A 189 20.22 -10.88 -11.48
CA VAL A 189 20.22 -9.43 -11.31
C VAL A 189 20.64 -9.14 -9.88
N ASN A 190 21.60 -8.22 -9.72
CA ASN A 190 22.20 -7.88 -8.43
C ASN A 190 21.97 -6.40 -8.15
N ILE A 191 21.47 -6.07 -6.96
CA ILE A 191 21.22 -4.70 -6.52
C ILE A 191 21.96 -4.45 -5.21
N GLN A 192 22.69 -3.34 -5.16
CA GLN A 192 23.34 -2.86 -3.95
C GLN A 192 22.74 -1.51 -3.55
N THR A 193 22.42 -1.36 -2.28
CA THR A 193 21.89 -0.12 -1.71
C THR A 193 22.96 0.60 -0.90
N ASP A 194 22.78 1.91 -0.68
CA ASP A 194 23.64 2.71 0.19
C ASP A 194 23.23 2.53 1.67
N GLY A 195 23.31 1.29 2.13
CA GLY A 195 22.96 0.86 3.50
C GLY A 195 24.19 0.67 4.40
N PRO A 196 23.98 0.35 5.69
CA PRO A 196 25.04 0.27 6.69
C PRO A 196 26.01 -0.91 6.49
N VAL A 197 25.60 -1.95 5.76
CA VAL A 197 26.43 -3.13 5.47
C VAL A 197 26.82 -3.10 4.01
N THR A 198 28.10 -2.87 3.72
CA THR A 198 28.61 -2.73 2.34
C THR A 198 28.60 -4.05 1.57
N SER A 199 28.61 -5.19 2.26
CA SER A 199 28.56 -6.53 1.68
C SER A 199 27.15 -7.03 1.35
N ASP A 200 26.11 -6.26 1.67
CA ASP A 200 24.72 -6.60 1.36
C ASP A 200 24.46 -6.55 -0.15
N LEU A 201 23.99 -7.67 -0.69
CA LEU A 201 23.65 -7.80 -2.10
C LEU A 201 22.28 -8.43 -2.26
N PHE A 202 21.35 -7.68 -2.85
CA PHE A 202 20.02 -8.18 -3.18
C PHE A 202 20.07 -8.87 -4.54
N GLN A 203 19.70 -10.14 -4.59
CA GLN A 203 19.81 -10.97 -5.79
C GLN A 203 18.45 -11.56 -6.20
N HIS A 204 18.19 -11.56 -7.51
CA HIS A 204 17.07 -12.28 -8.10
C HIS A 204 17.53 -12.97 -9.39
N ARG A 205 17.08 -14.21 -9.61
CA ARG A 205 17.41 -14.95 -10.82
C ARG A 205 16.72 -14.35 -12.05
N LEU A 206 17.47 -14.12 -13.12
CA LEU A 206 16.92 -13.64 -14.38
C LEU A 206 16.36 -14.82 -15.18
N TYR A 207 15.06 -15.09 -15.00
CA TYR A 207 14.35 -16.09 -15.79
C TYR A 207 14.04 -15.55 -17.18
N LEU A 208 14.53 -16.24 -18.22
CA LEU A 208 14.29 -15.91 -19.62
C LEU A 208 13.30 -16.91 -20.22
N ASP A 209 12.34 -16.40 -20.98
CA ASP A 209 11.38 -17.21 -21.72
C ASP A 209 12.09 -17.95 -22.86
N GLU A 210 12.25 -19.27 -22.72
CA GLU A 210 12.91 -20.13 -23.70
C GLU A 210 12.14 -20.19 -25.03
N SER A 211 10.82 -19.99 -25.02
CA SER A 211 10.00 -19.98 -26.24
C SER A 211 10.36 -18.82 -27.17
N LYS A 212 10.91 -17.73 -26.62
CA LYS A 212 11.40 -16.58 -27.38
C LYS A 212 12.78 -16.82 -28.00
N GLY A 213 13.47 -17.92 -27.66
CA GLY A 213 14.79 -18.25 -28.17
C GLY A 213 15.76 -17.07 -28.02
N SER A 214 16.44 -16.70 -29.11
CA SER A 214 17.38 -15.59 -29.15
C SER A 214 16.75 -14.19 -29.34
N ASN A 215 15.42 -14.09 -29.29
CA ASN A 215 14.72 -12.82 -29.47
C ASN A 215 14.78 -11.94 -28.22
N TRP A 216 14.65 -10.62 -28.42
CA TRP A 216 14.54 -9.66 -27.34
C TRP A 216 13.24 -9.83 -26.55
N GLN A 217 13.37 -9.80 -25.24
CA GLN A 217 12.27 -9.93 -24.28
C GLN A 217 12.44 -8.94 -23.13
N THR A 218 11.32 -8.48 -22.60
CA THR A 218 11.29 -7.61 -21.42
C THR A 218 10.96 -8.48 -20.21
N VAL A 219 11.90 -8.60 -19.27
CA VAL A 219 11.69 -9.28 -17.99
C VAL A 219 11.37 -8.24 -16.95
N ILE A 220 10.29 -8.44 -16.19
CA ILE A 220 9.83 -7.52 -15.15
C ILE A 220 9.90 -8.25 -13.82
N ILE A 221 10.70 -7.72 -12.90
CA ILE A 221 10.98 -8.31 -11.58
C ILE A 221 10.49 -7.31 -10.52
N PRO A 222 9.54 -7.66 -9.64
CA PRO A 222 9.21 -6.84 -8.47
C PRO A 222 10.43 -6.65 -7.58
N PHE A 223 10.68 -5.44 -7.09
CA PHE A 223 11.82 -5.21 -6.17
C PHE A 223 11.72 -6.04 -4.88
N ASN A 224 10.49 -6.37 -4.45
CA ASN A 224 10.24 -7.20 -3.25
C ASN A 224 10.57 -8.68 -3.45
N ASP A 225 10.80 -9.14 -4.69
CA ASP A 225 11.17 -10.52 -4.97
C ASP A 225 12.68 -10.75 -4.79
N PHE A 226 13.49 -9.69 -4.70
CA PHE A 226 14.93 -9.81 -4.49
C PHE A 226 15.24 -10.32 -3.07
N VAL A 227 16.20 -11.24 -2.99
CA VAL A 227 16.62 -11.87 -1.74
C VAL A 227 17.96 -11.30 -1.31
N LEU A 228 18.06 -10.93 -0.03
CA LEU A 228 19.31 -10.46 0.55
C LEU A 228 20.29 -11.62 0.69
N THR A 229 21.48 -11.42 0.14
CA THR A 229 22.63 -12.30 0.28
C THR A 229 23.81 -11.52 0.85
N ASN A 230 24.65 -12.23 1.60
CA ASN A 230 25.91 -11.73 2.11
C ASN A 230 26.99 -12.73 1.68
N THR A 231 28.06 -12.25 1.04
CA THR A 231 29.21 -13.08 0.59
C THR A 231 28.82 -14.37 -0.17
N GLY A 232 27.73 -14.32 -0.95
CA GLY A 232 27.24 -15.45 -1.75
C GLY A 232 26.41 -16.49 -0.98
N GLN A 233 26.03 -16.20 0.26
CA GLN A 233 25.07 -16.98 1.05
C GLN A 233 23.77 -16.20 1.26
N VAL A 234 22.65 -16.91 1.31
CA VAL A 234 21.35 -16.29 1.63
C VAL A 234 21.36 -15.87 3.10
N SER A 235 21.06 -14.60 3.38
CA SER A 235 20.97 -14.12 4.76
C SER A 235 19.82 -14.80 5.50
N ASN A 236 20.09 -15.28 6.72
CA ASN A 236 19.06 -15.83 7.61
C ASN A 236 18.06 -14.75 8.07
N SER A 237 18.51 -13.49 8.16
CA SER A 237 17.68 -12.33 8.45
C SER A 237 17.52 -11.48 7.20
N GLN A 238 16.32 -11.43 6.66
CA GLN A 238 16.03 -10.66 5.45
C GLN A 238 15.57 -9.26 5.87
N VAL A 239 16.26 -8.23 5.39
CA VAL A 239 15.82 -6.84 5.54
C VAL A 239 15.25 -6.33 4.22
N SER A 240 14.36 -5.33 4.29
CA SER A 240 13.81 -4.70 3.10
C SER A 240 14.89 -3.89 2.37
N MET A 241 14.89 -3.95 1.03
CA MET A 241 15.77 -3.13 0.20
C MET A 241 15.47 -1.64 0.37
N MET A 242 16.50 -0.82 0.62
CA MET A 242 16.39 0.65 0.64
C MET A 242 16.22 1.20 -0.79
N ARG A 243 14.99 1.13 -1.30
CA ARG A 243 14.62 1.50 -2.68
C ARG A 243 14.84 2.97 -3.01
N GLU A 244 14.92 3.83 -2.00
CA GLU A 244 15.25 5.24 -2.07
C GLU A 244 16.76 5.50 -2.30
N LYS A 245 17.60 4.49 -2.03
CA LYS A 245 19.07 4.58 -2.08
C LYS A 245 19.69 3.43 -2.86
N ILE A 246 19.14 3.12 -4.05
CA ILE A 246 19.78 2.14 -4.94
C ILE A 246 21.08 2.73 -5.48
N ARG A 247 22.20 2.07 -5.18
CA ARG A 247 23.54 2.52 -5.55
C ARG A 247 24.03 1.86 -6.84
N THR A 248 23.84 0.54 -6.95
CA THR A 248 24.21 -0.20 -8.17
C THR A 248 23.17 -1.25 -8.56
N VAL A 249 23.06 -1.48 -9.86
CA VAL A 249 22.30 -2.56 -10.50
C VAL A 249 23.24 -3.23 -11.51
N GLY A 250 23.36 -4.55 -11.41
CA GLY A 250 24.26 -5.36 -12.23
C GLY A 250 23.64 -6.68 -12.63
N ILE A 251 24.30 -7.39 -13.55
CA ILE A 251 23.94 -8.76 -13.93
C ILE A 251 25.18 -9.63 -13.80
N SER A 252 25.03 -10.79 -13.16
CA SER A 252 26.05 -11.83 -13.10
C SER A 252 25.60 -13.10 -13.80
N SER A 253 26.58 -13.91 -14.22
CA SER A 253 26.44 -15.27 -14.68
C SER A 253 27.18 -16.20 -13.73
N VAL A 254 26.50 -17.19 -13.19
CA VAL A 254 27.05 -18.13 -12.19
C VAL A 254 26.73 -19.58 -12.53
N LEU A 255 27.61 -20.51 -12.15
CA LEU A 255 27.33 -21.95 -12.24
C LEU A 255 26.51 -22.46 -11.05
N ASP A 256 26.86 -21.99 -9.85
CA ASP A 256 26.22 -22.39 -8.59
C ASP A 256 25.27 -21.30 -8.08
N VAL A 257 24.09 -21.72 -7.61
CA VAL A 257 23.08 -20.84 -7.02
C VAL A 257 23.43 -20.58 -5.56
N PRO A 258 23.31 -19.34 -5.04
CA PRO A 258 23.47 -19.07 -3.61
C PRO A 258 22.51 -19.93 -2.77
N VAL A 259 23.01 -20.61 -1.74
CA VAL A 259 22.23 -21.50 -0.88
C VAL A 259 22.12 -20.97 0.56
N PRO A 260 21.06 -21.32 1.30
CA PRO A 260 20.96 -21.04 2.73
C PRO A 260 21.99 -21.83 3.54
N PRO A 261 22.43 -21.31 4.71
CA PRO A 261 23.42 -21.98 5.56
C PRO A 261 23.02 -23.40 5.99
N SER A 262 21.72 -23.65 6.23
CA SER A 262 21.18 -24.95 6.64
C SER A 262 21.22 -26.04 5.57
N ALA A 263 21.42 -25.68 4.30
CA ALA A 263 21.54 -26.62 3.18
C ALA A 263 23.01 -26.96 2.83
N SER A 264 23.97 -26.39 3.56
CA SER A 264 25.38 -26.71 3.40
C SER A 264 25.71 -28.04 4.08
N LYS A 265 26.43 -28.95 3.39
CA LYS A 265 26.89 -30.20 4.02
C LYS A 265 27.82 -29.87 5.20
N PRO A 266 27.70 -30.58 6.35
CA PRO A 266 28.66 -30.42 7.43
C PRO A 266 30.08 -30.78 6.96
N PRO A 267 31.11 -30.07 7.41
CA PRO A 267 32.49 -30.37 7.03
C PRO A 267 32.86 -31.80 7.45
N SER A 268 33.51 -32.56 6.56
CA SER A 268 34.01 -33.90 6.87
C SER A 268 35.03 -33.83 8.00
N LYS A 269 35.00 -34.79 8.94
CA LYS A 269 35.92 -34.88 10.09
C LYS A 269 37.41 -34.93 9.73
N ASP A 270 37.76 -35.12 8.46
CA ASP A 270 39.14 -35.13 7.94
C ASP A 270 39.49 -33.88 7.10
N ALA A 271 38.66 -32.84 7.12
CA ALA A 271 38.97 -31.58 6.44
C ALA A 271 39.91 -30.73 7.31
N PRO A 272 41.04 -30.23 6.77
CA PRO A 272 41.85 -29.24 7.48
C PRO A 272 40.97 -28.00 7.78
N PRO A 273 41.21 -27.32 8.92
CA PRO A 273 40.34 -26.25 9.38
C PRO A 273 40.16 -25.17 8.31
N SER A 274 38.91 -24.80 8.02
CA SER A 274 38.59 -23.77 7.01
C SER A 274 39.29 -22.47 7.37
N ALA A 275 40.00 -21.89 6.39
CA ALA A 275 40.77 -20.65 6.57
C ALA A 275 39.91 -19.40 6.84
N LEU A 276 38.57 -19.53 6.81
CA LEU A 276 37.63 -18.44 7.12
C LEU A 276 37.31 -18.28 8.62
N SER A 277 37.91 -19.06 9.54
CA SER A 277 37.64 -18.95 10.99
C SER A 277 38.86 -18.73 11.90
N ARG A 278 40.06 -18.44 11.38
CA ARG A 278 41.30 -18.44 12.21
C ARG A 278 42.13 -17.16 12.31
N ASN A 279 41.75 -16.03 11.73
CA ASN A 279 42.48 -14.77 11.93
C ASN A 279 41.66 -13.68 12.63
N ALA A 280 40.99 -14.07 13.73
CA ALA A 280 40.66 -13.13 14.79
C ALA A 280 41.89 -12.97 15.71
N ARG A 281 42.92 -12.25 15.23
CA ARG A 281 43.91 -11.46 16.00
C ARG A 281 45.11 -11.11 15.11
N GLU A 282 45.37 -9.79 15.07
CA GLU A 282 46.64 -9.14 14.70
C GLU A 282 47.17 -9.38 13.27
N SER A 283 46.65 -8.59 12.32
CA SER A 283 47.45 -7.95 11.27
C SER A 283 46.62 -6.83 10.66
N GLU A 284 47.11 -5.59 10.77
CA GLU A 284 46.61 -4.43 10.04
C GLU A 284 46.83 -4.69 8.54
N GLN A 285 45.77 -5.00 7.80
CA GLN A 285 45.83 -5.13 6.35
C GLN A 285 44.49 -4.73 5.74
N GLU A 286 44.59 -3.86 4.72
CA GLU A 286 43.53 -3.26 3.90
C GLU A 286 42.34 -4.21 3.69
N GLU A 287 41.19 -3.83 4.23
CA GLU A 287 39.91 -4.43 3.88
C GLU A 287 39.70 -4.24 2.37
N ASP A 288 39.52 -5.34 1.62
CA ASP A 288 39.05 -5.32 0.22
C ASP A 288 37.64 -4.73 0.19
N ASP A 289 37.59 -3.40 0.19
CA ASP A 289 36.37 -2.62 0.14
C ASP A 289 35.84 -2.63 -1.30
N TRP A 290 34.73 -3.33 -1.50
CA TRP A 290 33.96 -3.33 -2.75
C TRP A 290 33.43 -1.94 -3.14
N ALA A 291 33.61 -0.91 -2.30
CA ALA A 291 33.13 0.45 -2.51
C ALA A 291 34.02 1.33 -3.40
N VAL A 292 35.25 0.93 -3.74
CA VAL A 292 36.12 1.71 -4.64
C VAL A 292 35.92 1.24 -6.09
N ASP A 293 35.46 2.13 -6.98
CA ASP A 293 35.33 1.83 -8.41
C ASP A 293 36.72 1.74 -9.09
N GLY A 294 37.48 0.69 -8.77
CA GLY A 294 38.64 0.27 -9.55
C GLY A 294 38.18 -0.55 -10.75
N ASP A 295 38.84 -0.36 -11.90
CA ASP A 295 38.89 -1.43 -12.89
C ASP A 295 39.75 -2.55 -12.29
N LEU A 296 39.25 -3.78 -12.24
CA LEU A 296 39.98 -4.97 -11.76
C LEU A 296 41.13 -5.40 -12.69
N ARG A 297 41.71 -4.46 -13.44
CA ARG A 297 42.95 -4.66 -14.18
C ARG A 297 44.09 -4.04 -13.39
N ALA A 298 44.86 -4.88 -12.72
CA ALA A 298 46.28 -4.61 -12.65
C ALA A 298 46.85 -4.83 -14.07
N ASP A 299 47.38 -3.77 -14.68
CA ASP A 299 48.22 -3.89 -15.86
C ASP A 299 49.51 -4.64 -15.51
N ASP A 300 49.97 -5.44 -16.48
CA ASP A 300 51.28 -6.07 -16.65
C ASP A 300 51.70 -7.21 -15.70
N ASN A 301 51.38 -8.46 -16.08
CA ASN A 301 52.41 -9.39 -16.61
C ASN A 301 51.83 -10.69 -17.17
N LEU A 302 52.46 -11.15 -18.25
CA LEU A 302 52.10 -12.26 -19.13
C LEU A 302 52.29 -13.66 -18.49
N ASP A 303 51.53 -14.61 -19.04
CA ASP A 303 51.86 -16.03 -19.26
C ASP A 303 52.28 -16.89 -18.06
N THR A 304 51.28 -17.53 -17.44
CA THR A 304 51.43 -18.96 -17.11
C THR A 304 50.05 -19.63 -17.13
N ALA A 305 49.85 -20.58 -18.05
CA ALA A 305 48.63 -21.39 -18.06
C ALA A 305 48.57 -22.24 -16.78
N LEU A 306 47.80 -21.79 -15.79
CA LEU A 306 47.60 -22.51 -14.53
C LEU A 306 46.84 -23.82 -14.81
N ARG A 307 47.54 -24.95 -14.63
CA ARG A 307 47.01 -26.29 -14.88
C ARG A 307 46.11 -26.71 -13.72
N GLY A 308 44.79 -26.74 -13.94
CA GLY A 308 43.82 -27.02 -12.88
C GLY A 308 43.83 -28.48 -12.36
N SER A 309 43.23 -28.67 -11.19
CA SER A 309 43.42 -29.91 -10.40
C SER A 309 42.49 -31.06 -10.74
N LYS A 310 41.34 -30.76 -11.36
CA LYS A 310 40.26 -31.68 -11.74
C LYS A 310 39.76 -31.34 -13.16
N ARG A 311 39.21 -32.32 -13.90
CA ARG A 311 38.51 -32.07 -15.19
C ARG A 311 37.21 -31.29 -14.90
N GLY A 312 37.28 -29.97 -14.87
CA GLY A 312 36.10 -29.09 -14.83
C GLY A 312 35.54 -28.88 -16.24
N ALA A 313 34.28 -28.46 -16.31
CA ALA A 313 33.62 -28.11 -17.57
C ALA A 313 33.65 -26.58 -17.75
N THR A 314 33.83 -26.15 -19.00
CA THR A 314 33.76 -24.74 -19.39
C THR A 314 32.45 -24.50 -20.13
N PHE A 315 31.73 -23.46 -19.73
CA PHE A 315 30.43 -23.11 -20.28
C PHE A 315 30.46 -21.70 -20.86
N ASN A 316 29.98 -21.54 -22.09
CA ASN A 316 29.83 -20.23 -22.70
C ASN A 316 28.53 -19.58 -22.24
N PHE A 317 28.54 -18.26 -22.03
CA PHE A 317 27.33 -17.46 -21.87
C PHE A 317 27.38 -16.24 -22.80
N ASP A 318 26.21 -15.83 -23.31
CA ASP A 318 26.07 -14.65 -24.16
C ASP A 318 24.68 -14.03 -23.98
N LEU A 319 24.62 -12.94 -23.24
CA LEU A 319 23.41 -12.20 -22.90
C LEU A 319 23.43 -10.82 -23.58
N GLY A 320 22.44 -10.55 -24.42
CA GLY A 320 22.17 -9.19 -24.89
C GLY A 320 21.42 -8.39 -23.83
N VAL A 321 21.84 -7.16 -23.57
CA VAL A 321 21.22 -6.22 -22.62
C VAL A 321 21.06 -4.87 -23.30
N GLU A 322 19.82 -4.40 -23.44
CA GLU A 322 19.52 -3.11 -24.09
C GLU A 322 19.37 -1.99 -23.06
N SER A 323 18.55 -2.21 -22.03
CA SER A 323 18.21 -1.18 -21.04
C SER A 323 17.57 -1.77 -19.79
N VAL A 324 17.72 -1.06 -18.68
CA VAL A 324 17.12 -1.34 -17.38
C VAL A 324 16.37 -0.12 -16.87
N TYR A 325 15.11 -0.31 -16.47
CA TYR A 325 14.24 0.73 -15.94
C TYR A 325 13.65 0.31 -14.59
N ALA A 326 13.39 1.27 -13.71
CA ALA A 326 12.37 1.09 -12.68
C ALA A 326 11.02 1.55 -13.26
N SER A 327 9.97 0.74 -13.12
CA SER A 327 8.66 0.92 -13.77
C SER A 327 7.54 1.00 -12.74
N PRO A 328 6.54 1.89 -12.95
CA PRO A 328 5.34 1.96 -12.10
C PRO A 328 4.35 0.81 -12.37
N MET A 329 4.45 0.13 -13.53
CA MET A 329 3.48 -0.88 -13.98
C MET A 329 4.16 -2.17 -14.47
N ARG A 330 3.41 -3.28 -14.44
CA ARG A 330 3.86 -4.66 -14.75
C ARG A 330 3.82 -5.03 -16.25
N GLY A 331 3.56 -4.09 -17.18
CA GLY A 331 3.32 -4.39 -18.61
C GLY A 331 4.24 -3.68 -19.62
N GLU A 332 4.55 -4.35 -20.75
CA GLU A 332 5.39 -3.81 -21.84
C GLU A 332 4.86 -2.49 -22.46
N LYS A 333 3.55 -2.22 -22.36
CA LYS A 333 2.93 -0.98 -22.86
C LYS A 333 3.40 0.27 -22.09
N ALA A 334 3.78 0.13 -20.82
CA ALA A 334 4.27 1.25 -19.99
C ALA A 334 5.65 1.77 -20.42
N LEU A 335 6.45 0.95 -21.11
CA LEU A 335 7.80 1.31 -21.57
C LEU A 335 7.80 2.02 -22.94
N ARG A 336 6.69 1.97 -23.70
CA ARG A 336 6.61 2.56 -25.05
C ARG A 336 6.42 4.07 -25.06
N GLY A 337 5.95 4.66 -23.96
CA GLY A 337 5.77 6.11 -23.81
C GLY A 337 7.07 6.90 -23.62
N ALA A 338 8.18 6.23 -23.28
CA ALA A 338 9.46 6.89 -23.01
C ALA A 338 10.33 7.12 -24.26
N SER A 339 9.99 6.49 -25.40
CA SER A 339 10.84 6.51 -26.61
C SER A 339 10.48 7.61 -27.63
N ILE A 340 9.51 8.48 -27.35
CA ILE A 340 9.07 9.53 -28.30
C ILE A 340 8.89 10.87 -27.56
N ARG A 341 9.99 11.47 -27.09
CA ARG A 341 10.05 12.91 -26.73
C ARG A 341 11.50 13.41 -26.56
N GLY A 342 12.40 12.91 -27.39
CA GLY A 342 13.82 13.30 -27.42
C GLY A 342 14.23 13.92 -28.76
N SER A 343 13.49 14.91 -29.26
CA SER A 343 13.95 15.79 -30.33
C SER A 343 13.04 17.01 -30.41
N LEU A 344 13.63 18.20 -30.58
CA LEU A 344 13.05 19.55 -30.55
C LEU A 344 12.99 20.17 -29.15
N PHE A 345 14.12 20.73 -28.70
CA PHE A 345 14.20 22.16 -28.35
C PHE A 345 15.68 22.57 -28.43
N GLY A 346 15.93 23.60 -29.25
CA GLY A 346 17.26 24.06 -29.64
C GLY A 346 18.02 24.74 -28.51
N PHE A 347 19.35 24.68 -28.64
CA PHE A 347 20.33 25.47 -27.90
C PHE A 347 20.00 26.97 -27.94
N PRO A 348 20.06 27.72 -26.82
CA PRO A 348 20.23 29.16 -26.90
C PRO A 348 21.72 29.47 -27.05
N ALA A 349 22.01 30.26 -28.09
CA ALA A 349 23.31 30.83 -28.35
C ALA A 349 23.73 31.85 -27.28
N THR A 350 25.04 31.94 -27.13
CA THR A 350 25.86 32.82 -26.32
C THR A 350 25.46 34.31 -26.38
N MET A 351 25.39 34.96 -25.22
CA MET A 351 25.40 36.43 -25.05
C MET A 351 26.83 36.98 -25.20
N ILE A 352 27.01 38.09 -25.92
CA ILE A 352 27.77 39.30 -25.47
C ILE A 352 27.20 40.55 -26.21
N PRO A 353 27.47 41.81 -25.80
CA PRO A 353 26.47 42.76 -25.28
C PRO A 353 26.33 44.01 -26.19
N ILE A 354 25.48 45.00 -25.86
CA ILE A 354 25.72 46.44 -26.12
C ILE A 354 24.70 47.31 -25.37
N ARG A 355 25.28 48.11 -24.45
CA ARG A 355 25.00 49.47 -23.95
C ARG A 355 23.59 50.08 -23.92
N ASP A 356 23.36 50.66 -22.74
CA ASP A 356 22.44 51.74 -22.37
C ASP A 356 22.41 52.95 -23.32
N GLY A 357 21.24 53.59 -23.36
CA GLY A 357 21.01 54.90 -23.95
C GLY A 357 19.60 55.44 -23.68
N LEU A 358 19.40 55.98 -22.48
CA LEU A 358 18.26 56.84 -22.09
C LEU A 358 18.31 58.17 -22.86
N THR A 359 17.15 58.69 -23.32
CA THR A 359 16.60 60.06 -23.08
C THR A 359 15.35 60.38 -23.96
N PRO A 360 14.52 61.39 -23.59
CA PRO A 360 13.06 61.35 -23.73
C PRO A 360 12.43 62.46 -24.61
N GLY A 361 11.09 62.42 -24.83
CA GLY A 361 10.30 63.66 -25.01
C GLY A 361 9.00 63.62 -25.83
N ILE A 362 7.90 64.06 -25.17
CA ILE A 362 7.01 65.19 -25.56
C ILE A 362 5.86 64.99 -26.61
N SER A 363 4.61 64.91 -26.08
CA SER A 363 3.50 65.90 -26.18
C SER A 363 2.32 65.81 -27.20
N SER A 364 1.11 65.93 -26.60
CA SER A 364 -0.15 66.61 -27.06
C SER A 364 -1.09 65.84 -28.02
N ARG A 365 -2.45 65.91 -28.00
CA ARG A 365 -3.47 66.87 -27.51
C ARG A 365 -4.83 66.21 -27.13
N LEU A 366 -5.61 66.90 -26.28
CA LEU A 366 -7.07 66.78 -25.97
C LEU A 366 -7.90 67.76 -26.86
N PRO A 367 -9.24 68.00 -26.70
CA PRO A 367 -10.43 67.22 -26.24
C PRO A 367 -11.71 67.41 -27.14
N VAL A 368 -12.89 66.91 -26.70
CA VAL A 368 -14.22 67.59 -26.55
C VAL A 368 -15.43 66.63 -26.84
N ALA A 369 -16.42 66.68 -25.93
CA ALA A 369 -17.69 65.93 -25.82
C ALA A 369 -18.84 66.51 -26.70
N PRO A 370 -20.18 66.29 -26.53
CA PRO A 370 -20.97 65.44 -25.60
C PRO A 370 -22.33 64.83 -26.11
N LEU A 371 -23.03 64.10 -25.20
CA LEU A 371 -24.49 64.08 -24.85
C LEU A 371 -25.60 63.34 -25.67
N HIS A 372 -26.43 62.62 -24.86
CA HIS A 372 -27.91 62.52 -24.80
C HIS A 372 -28.72 61.27 -25.28
N ILE A 373 -29.21 60.55 -24.25
CA ILE A 373 -30.50 59.89 -23.89
C ILE A 373 -31.75 60.04 -24.81
N CYS A 374 -32.48 58.92 -25.01
CA CYS A 374 -33.95 58.66 -24.92
C CYS A 374 -34.24 57.30 -25.62
N GLY A 375 -35.14 56.37 -25.25
CA GLY A 375 -36.30 56.29 -24.36
C GLY A 375 -37.49 55.66 -25.12
N LEU A 376 -38.25 54.73 -24.47
CA LEU A 376 -39.65 54.29 -24.77
C LEU A 376 -39.86 53.31 -25.95
N GLU A 377 -40.84 52.37 -26.00
CA GLU A 377 -41.78 51.73 -25.04
C GLU A 377 -42.48 50.55 -25.77
N GLU A 378 -43.16 49.73 -24.97
CA GLU A 378 -44.10 48.60 -25.16
C GLU A 378 -44.89 48.34 -26.47
N SER A 379 -45.26 47.06 -26.69
CA SER A 379 -46.68 46.63 -26.78
C SER A 379 -46.88 45.10 -26.83
N ARG A 380 -48.03 44.68 -26.29
CA ARG A 380 -48.57 43.34 -26.00
C ARG A 380 -49.33 42.71 -27.18
N GLU A 381 -49.88 41.50 -26.90
CA GLU A 381 -51.05 40.81 -27.50
C GLU A 381 -50.72 39.78 -28.61
N GLN A 382 -51.41 38.65 -28.80
CA GLN A 382 -52.36 37.82 -28.04
C GLN A 382 -52.50 36.49 -28.82
N TRP A 383 -52.64 35.39 -28.09
CA TRP A 383 -53.48 34.19 -28.31
C TRP A 383 -53.87 33.69 -29.73
N GLY A 384 -53.69 32.37 -29.93
CA GLY A 384 -54.40 31.59 -30.97
C GLY A 384 -54.19 30.08 -30.83
N LYS A 385 -55.26 29.36 -30.48
CA LYS A 385 -55.38 27.90 -30.28
C LYS A 385 -55.55 27.12 -31.59
N ALA A 386 -55.39 25.78 -31.47
CA ALA A 386 -55.88 24.68 -32.33
C ALA A 386 -54.99 24.33 -33.55
N ASP A 387 -54.78 23.09 -33.98
CA ASP A 387 -55.59 21.87 -33.87
C ASP A 387 -54.76 20.57 -33.89
N ARG A 388 -55.45 19.46 -33.54
CA ARG A 388 -54.95 18.07 -33.52
C ARG A 388 -54.76 17.49 -34.93
N CYS A 389 -53.83 16.54 -35.09
CA CYS A 389 -54.12 15.13 -35.45
C CYS A 389 -52.87 14.35 -35.94
N GLY A 390 -52.60 13.23 -35.27
CA GLY A 390 -52.29 11.89 -35.80
C GLY A 390 -51.25 11.67 -36.90
N GLY A 391 -50.22 10.88 -36.59
CA GLY A 391 -49.43 10.15 -37.59
C GLY A 391 -48.14 9.54 -37.07
N ASN A 392 -48.20 8.28 -36.64
CA ASN A 392 -47.02 7.40 -36.46
C ASN A 392 -46.18 7.36 -37.74
N TRP A 393 -44.84 7.43 -37.68
CA TRP A 393 -43.93 6.60 -38.49
C TRP A 393 -42.48 6.67 -37.96
N ARG A 394 -41.77 5.55 -38.09
CA ARG A 394 -40.48 5.20 -37.49
C ARG A 394 -39.28 5.94 -38.12
N GLY A 395 -38.23 6.14 -37.32
CA GLY A 395 -36.85 5.83 -37.72
C GLY A 395 -35.86 6.99 -37.80
N GLY A 396 -34.72 6.85 -37.10
CA GLY A 396 -33.42 7.27 -37.62
C GLY A 396 -32.83 8.59 -37.13
N LYS A 397 -31.97 8.49 -36.10
CA LYS A 397 -30.70 9.23 -35.87
C LYS A 397 -30.39 10.44 -36.78
N ASN A 398 -30.22 11.64 -36.19
CA ASN A 398 -28.91 12.29 -35.96
C ASN A 398 -29.03 13.78 -35.60
N ASN A 399 -28.35 14.14 -34.49
CA ASN A 399 -27.57 15.36 -34.24
C ASN A 399 -27.94 16.67 -34.94
N THR A 400 -28.37 17.65 -34.14
CA THR A 400 -27.80 19.00 -34.24
C THR A 400 -27.86 19.71 -32.88
N THR A 401 -26.67 20.08 -32.42
CA THR A 401 -26.30 20.75 -31.18
C THR A 401 -26.93 22.14 -31.05
N ARG A 402 -27.66 22.39 -29.97
CA ARG A 402 -27.85 23.73 -29.40
C ARG A 402 -27.17 23.76 -28.04
N SER A 403 -26.07 24.50 -27.97
CA SER A 403 -25.35 24.84 -26.76
C SER A 403 -26.28 25.62 -25.81
N SER A 404 -26.75 24.96 -24.76
CA SER A 404 -27.13 25.60 -23.51
C SER A 404 -25.90 25.57 -22.60
N LEU A 405 -25.42 26.74 -22.20
CA LEU A 405 -24.48 26.91 -21.10
C LEU A 405 -25.10 26.29 -19.82
N LEU A 406 -24.83 25.01 -19.61
CA LEU A 406 -24.98 24.34 -18.33
C LEU A 406 -23.91 24.90 -17.41
N THR A 407 -24.35 25.50 -16.30
CA THR A 407 -23.55 25.58 -15.08
C THR A 407 -23.02 24.18 -14.80
N ALA A 408 -21.72 23.98 -15.00
CA ALA A 408 -21.06 22.73 -14.64
C ALA A 408 -21.28 22.51 -13.15
N ASN A 409 -22.01 21.46 -12.79
CA ASN A 409 -21.90 20.89 -11.44
C ASN A 409 -20.42 20.54 -11.26
N MET A 410 -19.71 21.31 -10.43
CA MET A 410 -18.38 20.90 -10.01
C MET A 410 -18.55 19.59 -9.25
N ALA A 411 -17.93 18.50 -9.75
CA ALA A 411 -17.88 17.24 -9.05
C ALA A 411 -17.26 17.46 -7.67
N LEU A 412 -17.87 16.89 -6.63
CA LEU A 412 -17.43 17.02 -5.26
C LEU A 412 -16.02 16.41 -5.11
N ASP A 413 -15.05 17.15 -4.54
CA ASP A 413 -13.70 16.60 -4.31
C ASP A 413 -13.78 15.55 -3.19
N PRO A 414 -13.49 14.27 -3.47
CA PRO A 414 -13.65 13.20 -2.48
C PRO A 414 -12.67 13.28 -1.30
N PHE A 415 -11.73 14.23 -1.36
CA PHE A 415 -10.75 14.50 -0.30
C PHE A 415 -10.95 15.85 0.38
N GLU A 416 -11.97 16.63 -0.02
CA GLU A 416 -12.37 17.82 0.72
C GLU A 416 -13.25 17.39 1.91
N PRO A 417 -12.85 17.70 3.16
CA PRO A 417 -13.62 17.27 4.32
C PRO A 417 -14.98 17.95 4.40
N ILE A 418 -16.05 17.15 4.45
CA ILE A 418 -17.40 17.63 4.73
C ILE A 418 -17.54 17.78 6.25
N VAL A 419 -17.88 18.98 6.71
CA VAL A 419 -18.00 19.29 8.14
C VAL A 419 -19.40 18.94 8.66
N PHE A 420 -19.44 18.13 9.72
CA PHE A 420 -20.65 17.80 10.48
C PHE A 420 -20.72 18.57 11.78
N GLY A 421 -21.91 19.08 12.10
CA GLY A 421 -22.22 19.72 13.38
C GLY A 421 -23.70 20.07 13.49
N ALA A 422 -24.18 20.22 14.72
CA ALA A 422 -25.58 20.49 15.02
C ALA A 422 -25.72 21.64 16.00
N GLU A 423 -26.82 22.37 15.90
CA GLU A 423 -27.16 23.40 16.87
C GLU A 423 -27.30 22.77 18.27
N GLY A 424 -26.64 23.35 19.27
CA GLY A 424 -26.62 22.82 20.64
C GLY A 424 -25.63 21.68 20.89
N ALA A 425 -24.85 21.25 19.90
CA ALA A 425 -23.73 20.35 20.07
C ALA A 425 -22.39 21.12 20.01
N GLU A 426 -21.47 20.78 20.91
CA GLU A 426 -20.06 21.19 20.87
C GLU A 426 -19.26 20.27 19.94
N LEU A 427 -19.70 19.01 19.79
CA LEU A 427 -19.07 18.02 18.91
C LEU A 427 -19.14 18.45 17.44
N VAL A 428 -18.00 18.35 16.77
CA VAL A 428 -17.81 18.55 15.33
C VAL A 428 -17.05 17.35 14.79
N ALA A 429 -17.42 16.90 13.59
CA ALA A 429 -16.68 15.87 12.88
C ALA A 429 -16.44 16.29 11.43
N THR A 430 -15.44 15.73 10.78
CA THR A 430 -15.26 15.88 9.34
C THR A 430 -15.17 14.52 8.66
N VAL A 431 -15.73 14.41 7.48
CA VAL A 431 -15.83 13.14 6.73
C VAL A 431 -15.38 13.34 5.30
N LEU A 432 -14.56 12.40 4.81
CA LEU A 432 -14.18 12.32 3.40
C LEU A 432 -15.13 11.38 2.67
N PRO A 433 -15.68 11.77 1.51
CA PRO A 433 -16.37 10.84 0.62
C PRO A 433 -15.50 9.63 0.21
N TYR A 434 -14.17 9.81 0.13
CA TYR A 434 -13.27 8.70 -0.10
C TYR A 434 -13.22 7.74 1.10
N GLY A 435 -13.59 6.48 0.86
CA GLY A 435 -13.64 5.44 1.90
C GLY A 435 -14.58 5.77 3.06
N LEU A 436 -15.52 6.70 2.85
CA LEU A 436 -16.37 7.31 3.88
C LEU A 436 -15.60 7.61 5.18
N THR A 437 -14.40 8.16 5.04
CA THR A 437 -13.42 8.21 6.13
C THR A 437 -13.78 9.28 7.14
N ILE A 438 -13.90 8.93 8.42
CA ILE A 438 -14.01 9.93 9.49
C ILE A 438 -12.63 10.57 9.65
N HIS A 439 -12.46 11.78 9.12
CA HIS A 439 -11.17 12.43 9.07
C HIS A 439 -10.82 13.08 10.39
N THR A 440 -11.76 13.75 11.06
CA THR A 440 -11.56 14.34 12.40
C THR A 440 -12.82 14.22 13.24
N ILE A 441 -12.68 14.18 14.57
CA ILE A 441 -13.78 14.32 15.51
C ILE A 441 -13.29 15.04 16.77
N GLY A 442 -13.89 16.17 17.14
CA GLY A 442 -13.42 16.99 18.26
C GLY A 442 -14.49 17.95 18.74
N THR A 443 -14.20 18.75 19.76
CA THR A 443 -15.19 19.70 20.32
C THR A 443 -14.85 21.16 20.10
N GLU A 444 -13.66 21.44 19.59
CA GLU A 444 -13.18 22.77 19.25
C GLU A 444 -12.09 22.70 18.18
N GLU A 445 -11.70 23.84 17.63
CA GLU A 445 -10.69 23.91 16.59
C GLU A 445 -9.33 23.40 17.10
N GLY A 446 -8.69 22.54 16.32
CA GLY A 446 -7.42 21.91 16.71
C GLY A 446 -7.55 20.78 17.74
N GLU A 447 -8.77 20.35 18.09
CA GLU A 447 -9.03 19.08 18.76
C GLU A 447 -9.36 17.96 17.76
N ASP A 448 -8.91 16.75 18.10
CA ASP A 448 -9.21 15.51 17.38
C ASP A 448 -9.04 14.30 18.30
N PHE A 449 -10.11 13.51 18.47
CA PHE A 449 -10.08 12.31 19.29
C PHE A 449 -9.56 11.10 18.52
N ILE A 450 -9.45 11.16 17.20
CA ILE A 450 -9.00 10.05 16.37
C ILE A 450 -7.67 10.34 15.68
N GLY A 451 -6.77 9.35 15.72
CA GLY A 451 -5.50 9.38 14.99
C GLY A 451 -5.68 9.41 13.47
N GLY A 452 -4.60 9.32 12.72
CA GLY A 452 -4.63 9.29 11.25
C GLY A 452 -3.69 10.31 10.61
N PRO A 453 -3.71 10.42 9.26
CA PRO A 453 -2.91 11.39 8.56
C PRO A 453 -3.50 12.80 8.68
N GLU A 454 -2.63 13.81 8.71
CA GLU A 454 -2.98 15.23 8.64
C GLU A 454 -3.58 15.60 7.28
N HIS A 455 -3.05 15.06 6.19
CA HIS A 455 -3.53 15.37 4.85
C HIS A 455 -4.59 14.36 4.38
N PRO A 456 -5.82 14.80 4.03
CA PRO A 456 -6.88 13.91 3.56
C PRO A 456 -6.49 12.96 2.42
N ARG A 457 -5.65 13.42 1.49
CA ARG A 457 -5.20 12.62 0.33
C ARG A 457 -4.30 11.45 0.71
N ASP A 458 -3.63 11.49 1.87
CA ASP A 458 -2.75 10.41 2.31
C ASP A 458 -3.51 9.10 2.57
N HIS A 459 -4.82 9.16 2.88
CA HIS A 459 -5.70 7.98 2.94
C HIS A 459 -5.72 7.18 1.62
N GLN A 460 -5.50 7.84 0.48
CA GLN A 460 -5.35 7.17 -0.80
C GLN A 460 -3.88 6.92 -1.14
N THR A 461 -3.03 7.95 -1.06
CA THR A 461 -1.68 7.96 -1.64
C THR A 461 -0.63 7.20 -0.83
N ARG A 462 -0.89 6.90 0.45
CA ARG A 462 0.02 6.17 1.34
C ARG A 462 -0.37 4.70 1.54
N GLY A 463 -1.25 4.20 0.68
CA GLY A 463 -1.73 2.83 0.71
C GLY A 463 -2.77 2.59 1.81
N ARG A 464 -3.20 1.33 1.95
CA ARG A 464 -4.28 0.92 2.86
C ARG A 464 -3.76 0.67 4.26
N ALA A 465 -3.68 1.74 5.05
CA ALA A 465 -3.33 1.71 6.48
C ALA A 465 -4.54 1.62 7.42
N PHE A 466 -5.76 1.63 6.85
CA PHE A 466 -7.04 1.54 7.58
C PHE A 466 -7.20 2.60 8.68
N LEU A 467 -6.80 3.84 8.41
CA LEU A 467 -6.92 4.94 9.37
C LEU A 467 -8.30 5.61 9.23
N ASN A 468 -9.28 5.13 10.00
CA ASN A 468 -10.64 5.65 10.06
C ASN A 468 -11.60 5.45 8.86
N PRO A 469 -11.34 4.57 7.86
CA PRO A 469 -12.30 4.36 6.78
C PRO A 469 -13.46 3.45 7.20
N ILE A 470 -14.53 3.47 6.41
CA ILE A 470 -15.51 2.39 6.40
C ILE A 470 -14.90 1.12 5.79
N ILE A 471 -15.28 -0.04 6.31
CA ILE A 471 -14.81 -1.35 5.85
C ILE A 471 -15.99 -2.17 5.34
N GLY A 472 -15.78 -2.85 4.21
CA GLY A 472 -16.69 -3.82 3.61
C GLY A 472 -16.13 -4.34 2.28
N ARG A 473 -16.75 -5.32 1.61
CA ARG A 473 -18.03 -6.00 1.97
C ARG A 473 -17.97 -6.87 3.23
N PHE A 474 -16.78 -7.24 3.68
CA PHE A 474 -16.61 -8.05 4.88
C PHE A 474 -15.49 -7.50 5.75
N ALA A 475 -15.83 -7.10 6.97
CA ALA A 475 -14.89 -6.63 7.98
C ALA A 475 -14.08 -7.79 8.57
N ASN A 476 -12.86 -7.48 9.02
CA ASN A 476 -11.85 -8.44 9.47
C ASN A 476 -11.54 -9.56 8.46
N ARG A 477 -11.10 -10.73 8.94
CA ARG A 477 -10.45 -11.78 8.14
C ARG A 477 -11.43 -12.87 7.70
N LEU A 478 -11.27 -13.29 6.44
CA LEU A 478 -11.81 -14.54 5.89
C LEU A 478 -10.65 -15.44 5.43
N PRO A 479 -10.84 -16.78 5.39
CA PRO A 479 -9.84 -17.66 4.78
C PRO A 479 -9.70 -17.39 3.26
N VAL A 480 -8.59 -17.83 2.66
CA VAL A 480 -8.37 -17.72 1.21
C VAL A 480 -9.03 -18.87 0.46
N GLY A 481 -9.44 -18.62 -0.78
CA GLY A 481 -9.88 -19.63 -1.72
C GLY A 481 -11.39 -19.74 -1.81
N LYS A 482 -11.87 -20.94 -2.12
CA LYS A 482 -13.29 -21.23 -2.20
C LYS A 482 -13.85 -21.45 -0.80
N ILE A 483 -14.81 -20.62 -0.40
CA ILE A 483 -15.50 -20.72 0.89
C ILE A 483 -16.97 -20.97 0.64
N ASP A 484 -17.47 -22.14 1.00
CA ASP A 484 -18.90 -22.42 0.95
C ASP A 484 -19.59 -21.77 2.16
N TYR A 485 -20.79 -21.23 1.96
CA TYR A 485 -21.61 -20.65 3.02
C TYR A 485 -23.07 -21.05 2.86
N THR A 486 -23.80 -21.06 3.97
CA THR A 486 -25.23 -21.36 4.02
C THR A 486 -25.93 -20.30 4.87
N SER A 487 -26.99 -19.71 4.32
CA SER A 487 -27.81 -18.72 5.00
C SER A 487 -28.77 -19.37 6.00
N ALA A 488 -29.43 -18.55 6.84
CA ALA A 488 -30.38 -19.05 7.84
C ALA A 488 -31.60 -19.76 7.22
N SER A 489 -32.04 -19.35 6.04
CA SER A 489 -33.11 -20.01 5.27
C SER A 489 -32.63 -21.18 4.40
N GLY A 490 -31.33 -21.51 4.43
CA GLY A 490 -30.75 -22.65 3.73
C GLY A 490 -30.23 -22.35 2.32
N HIS A 491 -30.21 -21.08 1.89
CA HIS A 491 -29.58 -20.72 0.62
C HIS A 491 -28.07 -20.90 0.73
N SER A 492 -27.50 -21.68 -0.18
CA SER A 492 -26.06 -21.98 -0.18
C SER A 492 -25.36 -21.31 -1.36
N GLY A 493 -24.13 -20.89 -1.15
CA GLY A 493 -23.28 -20.30 -2.18
C GLY A 493 -21.82 -20.51 -1.87
N HIS A 494 -20.96 -19.86 -2.66
CA HIS A 494 -19.53 -19.83 -2.35
C HIS A 494 -18.91 -18.48 -2.67
N LEU A 495 -17.93 -18.10 -1.85
CA LEU A 495 -16.99 -17.03 -2.15
C LEU A 495 -15.79 -17.60 -2.90
N GLN A 496 -15.13 -16.75 -3.68
CA GLN A 496 -13.81 -17.05 -4.23
C GLN A 496 -12.89 -15.88 -3.92
N LEU A 497 -12.10 -16.01 -2.85
CA LEU A 497 -11.29 -14.91 -2.34
C LEU A 497 -9.79 -15.15 -2.58
N GLU A 498 -9.08 -14.06 -2.86
CA GLU A 498 -7.64 -14.04 -3.07
C GLU A 498 -6.91 -13.49 -1.84
N GLU A 499 -5.72 -14.04 -1.58
CA GLU A 499 -4.89 -13.68 -0.42
C GLU A 499 -4.61 -12.17 -0.36
N TYR A 500 -4.86 -11.59 0.81
CA TYR A 500 -4.58 -10.19 1.08
C TYR A 500 -4.29 -9.97 2.57
N ARG A 501 -3.10 -9.39 2.84
CA ARG A 501 -2.59 -9.03 4.18
C ARG A 501 -2.29 -10.19 5.12
N GLY A 502 -1.88 -11.34 4.58
CA GLY A 502 -1.26 -12.42 5.36
C GLY A 502 -1.40 -13.77 4.65
N PRO A 503 -0.55 -14.76 4.96
CA PRO A 503 -0.69 -16.10 4.39
C PRO A 503 -2.06 -16.71 4.73
N GLY A 504 -2.81 -17.12 3.71
CA GLY A 504 -4.07 -17.83 3.86
C GLY A 504 -5.26 -16.98 4.32
N VAL A 505 -5.12 -15.65 4.40
CA VAL A 505 -6.20 -14.75 4.84
C VAL A 505 -6.52 -13.65 3.84
N VAL A 506 -7.75 -13.16 3.93
CA VAL A 506 -8.29 -12.02 3.19
C VAL A 506 -8.84 -11.03 4.20
N LEU A 507 -8.15 -9.91 4.37
CA LEU A 507 -8.51 -8.89 5.35
C LEU A 507 -9.36 -7.77 4.73
N HIS A 508 -10.42 -7.33 5.43
CA HIS A 508 -11.15 -6.08 5.17
C HIS A 508 -11.59 -5.92 3.71
N GLY A 509 -12.40 -6.86 3.21
CA GLY A 509 -12.94 -6.85 1.85
C GLY A 509 -11.96 -7.25 0.73
N GLY A 510 -10.71 -7.62 1.08
CA GLY A 510 -9.71 -8.12 0.14
C GLY A 510 -8.93 -7.01 -0.57
N ALA A 511 -8.13 -7.37 -1.58
CA ALA A 511 -7.29 -6.44 -2.31
C ALA A 511 -8.12 -5.39 -3.09
N GLU A 512 -7.50 -4.25 -3.39
CA GLU A 512 -8.08 -3.30 -4.36
C GLU A 512 -8.15 -3.95 -5.74
N GLY A 513 -9.34 -3.93 -6.35
CA GLY A 513 -9.56 -4.53 -7.66
C GLY A 513 -8.85 -3.78 -8.80
N GLU A 514 -8.73 -4.41 -9.97
CA GLU A 514 -8.13 -3.79 -11.15
C GLU A 514 -9.00 -2.68 -11.78
N LYS A 515 -10.28 -2.61 -11.42
CA LYS A 515 -11.22 -1.62 -11.94
C LYS A 515 -11.08 -0.31 -11.18
N GLU A 516 -10.78 0.76 -11.91
CA GLU A 516 -10.72 2.11 -11.33
C GLU A 516 -12.12 2.64 -11.01
N ASN A 517 -12.28 3.11 -9.78
CA ASN A 517 -13.47 3.82 -9.32
C ASN A 517 -13.55 5.22 -9.92
N GLN A 518 -14.78 5.67 -10.21
CA GLN A 518 -15.06 7.02 -10.71
C GLN A 518 -15.73 7.84 -9.61
N VAL A 519 -15.32 9.10 -9.47
CA VAL A 519 -15.75 9.99 -8.38
C VAL A 519 -17.24 10.33 -8.47
N ASP A 520 -17.82 10.36 -9.66
CA ASP A 520 -19.19 10.77 -9.96
C ASP A 520 -20.12 9.57 -10.27
N SER A 521 -19.69 8.36 -9.92
CA SER A 521 -20.46 7.13 -10.11
C SER A 521 -20.98 6.61 -8.79
N ILE A 522 -22.23 6.16 -8.76
CA ILE A 522 -22.75 5.41 -7.62
C ILE A 522 -22.25 3.96 -7.63
N VAL A 523 -21.95 3.42 -8.82
CA VAL A 523 -21.36 2.09 -8.96
C VAL A 523 -19.88 2.18 -8.62
N GLN A 524 -19.46 1.43 -7.62
CA GLN A 524 -18.10 1.39 -7.10
C GLN A 524 -17.61 -0.07 -7.03
N HIS A 525 -16.30 -0.25 -7.12
CA HIS A 525 -15.62 -1.53 -7.18
C HIS A 525 -14.61 -1.67 -6.05
N GLY A 526 -14.44 -2.92 -5.61
CA GLY A 526 -13.43 -3.28 -4.64
C GLY A 526 -13.89 -3.10 -3.20
N PRO A 527 -12.94 -3.09 -2.25
CA PRO A 527 -13.24 -2.91 -0.84
C PRO A 527 -13.73 -1.48 -0.56
N PHE A 528 -14.63 -1.34 0.41
CA PHE A 528 -15.39 -0.11 0.61
C PHE A 528 -14.57 1.10 1.07
N ASP A 529 -13.41 0.87 1.68
CA ASP A 529 -12.44 1.92 2.04
C ASP A 529 -11.76 2.57 0.82
N ARG A 530 -11.93 1.98 -0.38
CA ARG A 530 -11.38 2.48 -1.65
C ARG A 530 -12.44 3.09 -2.57
N CYS A 531 -13.69 3.08 -2.14
CA CYS A 531 -14.81 3.59 -2.92
C CYS A 531 -14.97 5.10 -2.73
N TYR A 532 -15.48 5.78 -3.76
CA TYR A 532 -15.98 7.15 -3.66
C TYR A 532 -17.47 7.11 -3.28
N TRP A 533 -17.77 7.42 -2.02
CA TRP A 533 -19.13 7.39 -1.50
C TRP A 533 -19.91 8.63 -1.90
N GLN A 534 -21.07 8.43 -2.54
CA GLN A 534 -21.84 9.52 -3.11
C GLN A 534 -22.83 10.06 -2.08
N PRO A 535 -22.75 11.34 -1.66
CA PRO A 535 -23.87 11.95 -0.94
C PRO A 535 -25.10 11.98 -1.87
N ILE A 536 -26.28 11.68 -1.33
CA ILE A 536 -27.54 11.65 -2.08
C ILE A 536 -28.60 12.51 -1.43
N ASP A 537 -29.59 12.99 -2.20
CA ASP A 537 -30.75 13.66 -1.63
C ASP A 537 -31.62 12.65 -0.86
N THR A 538 -32.33 13.08 0.20
CA THR A 538 -33.21 12.19 0.99
C THR A 538 -34.22 11.44 0.11
N LYS A 539 -34.77 12.10 -0.91
CA LYS A 539 -35.74 11.52 -1.86
C LYS A 539 -35.16 10.37 -2.72
N ASP A 540 -33.84 10.34 -2.87
CA ASP A 540 -33.12 9.35 -3.70
C ASP A 540 -32.60 8.18 -2.86
N SER A 541 -32.70 8.27 -1.53
CA SER A 541 -32.37 7.19 -0.61
C SER A 541 -33.41 6.07 -0.69
N LYS A 542 -32.94 4.83 -0.81
CA LYS A 542 -33.79 3.64 -0.77
C LYS A 542 -34.09 3.19 0.67
N PHE A 543 -33.25 3.59 1.63
CA PHE A 543 -33.28 3.01 2.98
C PHE A 543 -33.52 4.03 4.10
N PHE A 544 -33.35 5.33 3.86
CA PHE A 544 -33.44 6.38 4.87
C PHE A 544 -34.37 7.53 4.47
N SER A 545 -35.21 7.36 3.45
CA SER A 545 -36.19 8.36 3.02
C SER A 545 -37.10 8.85 4.15
N ASP A 546 -37.45 7.94 5.07
CA ASP A 546 -38.36 8.18 6.19
C ASP A 546 -37.65 8.23 7.55
N ALA A 547 -36.32 8.29 7.56
CA ALA A 547 -35.51 8.25 8.79
C ALA A 547 -35.58 9.53 9.63
N GLY A 548 -36.22 10.59 9.11
CA GLY A 548 -36.32 11.90 9.78
C GLY A 548 -35.07 12.78 9.65
N TYR A 549 -34.11 12.40 8.80
CA TYR A 549 -32.88 13.16 8.54
C TYR A 549 -32.87 13.75 7.13
N ALA A 550 -32.46 15.01 7.03
CA ALA A 550 -32.25 15.66 5.74
C ALA A 550 -30.88 15.27 5.16
N SER A 551 -30.83 15.09 3.85
CA SER A 551 -29.60 14.85 3.10
C SER A 551 -29.66 15.54 1.75
N THR A 552 -28.49 15.92 1.24
CA THR A 552 -28.31 16.52 -0.07
C THR A 552 -27.12 15.92 -0.80
N SER A 553 -27.24 15.80 -2.12
CA SER A 553 -26.18 15.39 -3.04
C SER A 553 -25.09 16.45 -3.27
N ASN A 554 -25.31 17.68 -2.83
CA ASN A 554 -24.38 18.79 -3.01
C ASN A 554 -24.14 19.52 -1.67
N PRO A 555 -23.53 18.85 -0.68
CA PRO A 555 -23.34 19.42 0.64
C PRO A 555 -22.46 20.67 0.58
N ARG A 556 -22.91 21.73 1.24
CA ARG A 556 -22.19 23.01 1.34
C ARG A 556 -22.26 23.53 2.76
N GLY A 557 -21.12 23.96 3.30
CA GLY A 557 -21.04 24.37 4.69
C GLY A 557 -21.28 23.19 5.65
N LYS A 558 -21.61 23.53 6.91
CA LYS A 558 -21.82 22.54 7.97
C LYS A 558 -23.12 21.77 7.77
N GLN A 559 -23.05 20.44 7.86
CA GLN A 559 -24.19 19.52 7.75
C GLN A 559 -24.55 18.93 9.12
N SER A 560 -25.84 18.80 9.43
CA SER A 560 -26.28 18.03 10.61
C SER A 560 -26.42 16.55 10.30
N SER A 561 -26.73 16.19 9.05
CA SER A 561 -26.84 14.82 8.58
C SER A 561 -26.60 14.71 7.08
N LEU A 562 -26.14 13.55 6.63
CA LEU A 562 -26.05 13.16 5.22
C LEU A 562 -26.22 11.65 5.07
N ILE A 563 -26.76 11.25 3.93
CA ILE A 563 -26.84 9.87 3.46
C ILE A 563 -25.84 9.72 2.32
N PHE A 564 -24.92 8.78 2.47
CA PHE A 564 -23.96 8.40 1.46
C PHE A 564 -24.33 7.06 0.86
N ALA A 565 -24.03 6.83 -0.41
CA ALA A 565 -24.38 5.57 -1.05
C ALA A 565 -23.39 5.11 -2.11
N ILE A 566 -23.33 3.80 -2.27
CA ILE A 566 -22.65 3.09 -3.35
C ILE A 566 -23.51 1.90 -3.81
N GLU A 567 -23.22 1.42 -5.01
CA GLU A 567 -23.67 0.13 -5.52
C GLU A 567 -22.44 -0.70 -5.87
N SER A 568 -22.29 -1.84 -5.19
CA SER A 568 -21.20 -2.78 -5.46
C SER A 568 -21.75 -3.89 -6.38
N PRO A 569 -21.16 -4.11 -7.57
CA PRO A 569 -21.67 -5.10 -8.55
C PRO A 569 -21.57 -6.55 -8.12
N ASP A 570 -22.29 -7.44 -8.80
CA ASP A 570 -22.14 -8.89 -8.60
C ASP A 570 -20.69 -9.35 -8.90
N GLY A 571 -20.16 -10.22 -8.03
CA GLY A 571 -18.79 -10.76 -8.11
C GLY A 571 -17.69 -9.80 -7.69
N ASP A 572 -18.02 -8.60 -7.22
CA ASP A 572 -17.03 -7.58 -6.84
C ASP A 572 -16.19 -8.04 -5.64
N SER A 573 -14.86 -7.97 -5.77
CA SER A 573 -13.89 -8.57 -4.84
C SER A 573 -14.14 -10.05 -4.50
N GLY A 574 -14.78 -10.81 -5.38
CA GLY A 574 -15.09 -12.23 -5.16
C GLY A 574 -16.34 -12.49 -4.32
N PHE A 575 -17.13 -11.44 -4.01
CA PHE A 575 -18.40 -11.56 -3.30
C PHE A 575 -19.57 -11.59 -4.29
N PRO A 576 -20.47 -12.60 -4.21
CA PRO A 576 -21.63 -12.68 -5.08
C PRO A 576 -22.69 -11.66 -4.70
N GLY A 577 -23.54 -11.32 -5.67
CA GLY A 577 -24.69 -10.44 -5.53
C GLY A 577 -24.33 -8.98 -5.73
N GLN A 578 -25.14 -8.29 -6.53
CA GLN A 578 -25.13 -6.83 -6.57
C GLN A 578 -25.76 -6.30 -5.28
N LEU A 579 -25.11 -5.33 -4.67
CA LEU A 579 -25.49 -4.79 -3.37
C LEU A 579 -25.64 -3.27 -3.42
N ARG A 580 -26.78 -2.76 -2.94
CA ARG A 580 -26.94 -1.35 -2.61
C ARG A 580 -26.53 -1.15 -1.17
N VAL A 581 -25.66 -0.18 -0.90
CA VAL A 581 -25.29 0.23 0.46
C VAL A 581 -25.55 1.72 0.63
N GLU A 582 -26.25 2.09 1.68
CA GLU A 582 -26.43 3.48 2.10
C GLU A 582 -25.96 3.63 3.55
N THR A 583 -25.23 4.70 3.85
CA THR A 583 -24.75 5.01 5.19
C THR A 583 -25.25 6.39 5.60
N LEU A 584 -26.05 6.45 6.66
CA LEU A 584 -26.49 7.68 7.29
C LEU A 584 -25.46 8.11 8.34
N LEU A 585 -24.98 9.33 8.20
CA LEU A 585 -24.22 10.06 9.21
C LEU A 585 -25.08 11.19 9.76
N ALA A 586 -25.19 11.30 11.08
CA ALA A 586 -25.96 12.36 11.72
C ALA A 586 -25.33 12.79 13.05
N LEU A 587 -25.33 14.09 13.32
CA LEU A 587 -24.84 14.68 14.56
C LEU A 587 -25.99 15.36 15.29
N VAL A 588 -26.12 15.11 16.59
CA VAL A 588 -27.16 15.71 17.44
C VAL A 588 -26.58 16.18 18.78
N PRO A 589 -27.30 17.04 19.52
CA PRO A 589 -26.92 17.42 20.88
C PRO A 589 -26.70 16.23 21.83
N GLY A 590 -25.91 16.49 22.86
CA GLY A 590 -25.56 15.50 23.88
C GLY A 590 -26.69 15.15 24.84
N SER A 591 -26.49 14.11 25.64
CA SER A 591 -27.43 13.66 26.68
C SER A 591 -27.48 14.52 27.95
N GLY A 592 -26.68 15.60 28.03
CA GLY A 592 -26.54 16.43 29.23
C GLY A 592 -25.30 16.05 30.04
N SER A 593 -25.41 15.89 31.36
CA SER A 593 -24.27 15.60 32.23
C SER A 593 -24.32 14.17 32.79
N ASP A 594 -23.16 13.52 32.84
CA ASP A 594 -22.92 12.24 33.50
C ASP A 594 -21.99 12.42 34.70
N SER A 595 -22.23 11.69 35.79
CA SER A 595 -21.46 11.84 37.04
C SER A 595 -20.02 11.35 36.93
N VAL A 596 -19.72 10.46 35.98
CA VAL A 596 -18.40 9.84 35.79
C VAL A 596 -17.68 10.41 34.58
N MET A 597 -18.37 10.86 33.53
CA MET A 597 -17.75 11.32 32.28
C MET A 597 -17.80 12.85 32.12
N GLY A 598 -18.66 13.55 32.86
CA GLY A 598 -18.83 14.99 32.77
C GLY A 598 -19.94 15.39 31.78
N LYS A 599 -19.81 16.55 31.15
CA LYS A 599 -20.81 17.09 30.23
C LYS A 599 -20.64 16.46 28.84
N SER A 600 -21.74 15.98 28.26
CA SER A 600 -21.80 15.52 26.89
C SER A 600 -21.66 16.68 25.91
N ALA A 601 -20.77 16.52 24.95
CA ALA A 601 -20.50 17.49 23.89
C ALA A 601 -21.37 17.24 22.65
N GLY A 602 -21.98 16.05 22.51
CA GLY A 602 -22.77 15.69 21.32
C GLY A 602 -22.65 14.21 20.98
N LYS A 603 -23.52 13.76 20.07
CA LYS A 603 -23.57 12.38 19.57
C LYS A 603 -23.40 12.36 18.06
N LEU A 604 -22.53 11.49 17.56
CA LEU A 604 -22.37 11.18 16.14
C LEU A 604 -22.89 9.76 15.87
N LEU A 605 -23.88 9.64 15.00
CA LEU A 605 -24.40 8.39 14.46
C LEU A 605 -23.70 8.02 13.16
N ILE A 606 -23.36 6.74 13.04
CA ILE A 606 -23.06 6.07 11.79
C ILE A 606 -24.01 4.88 11.67
N ARG A 607 -24.86 4.83 10.64
CA ARG A 607 -25.79 3.73 10.40
C ARG A 607 -25.71 3.22 8.98
N TYR A 608 -25.51 1.92 8.83
CA TYR A 608 -25.37 1.24 7.55
C TYR A 608 -26.66 0.48 7.24
N ARG A 609 -27.22 0.71 6.06
CA ARG A 609 -28.26 -0.13 5.49
C ARG A 609 -27.82 -0.70 4.15
N ALA A 610 -27.97 -2.01 3.97
CA ALA A 610 -27.63 -2.67 2.72
C ALA A 610 -28.65 -3.75 2.34
N ALA A 611 -28.87 -3.93 1.05
CA ALA A 611 -29.71 -5.00 0.52
C ALA A 611 -29.20 -5.49 -0.84
N LEU A 612 -29.37 -6.79 -1.08
CA LEU A 612 -29.15 -7.40 -2.39
C LEU A 612 -30.15 -6.84 -3.41
N ALA A 613 -29.71 -6.67 -4.66
CA ALA A 613 -30.58 -6.29 -5.75
C ALA A 613 -31.75 -7.28 -5.89
N SER A 614 -32.97 -6.77 -5.93
CA SER A 614 -34.19 -7.60 -5.96
C SER A 614 -34.36 -8.36 -7.28
N ASP A 615 -33.78 -7.86 -8.36
CA ASP A 615 -33.76 -8.47 -9.70
C ASP A 615 -32.51 -9.31 -9.98
N GLY A 616 -31.55 -9.37 -9.04
CA GLY A 616 -30.35 -10.20 -9.15
C GLY A 616 -30.62 -11.70 -8.94
N SER A 617 -29.73 -12.57 -9.44
CA SER A 617 -29.88 -14.03 -9.32
C SER A 617 -29.33 -14.62 -8.01
N VAL A 618 -28.61 -13.83 -7.20
CA VAL A 618 -27.98 -14.29 -5.96
C VAL A 618 -28.96 -14.16 -4.79
N GLU A 619 -29.22 -15.27 -4.08
CA GLU A 619 -30.17 -15.30 -2.96
C GLU A 619 -29.57 -14.93 -1.61
N ALA A 620 -28.25 -15.07 -1.44
CA ALA A 620 -27.57 -14.72 -0.21
C ALA A 620 -26.09 -14.39 -0.45
N THR A 621 -25.49 -13.50 0.35
CA THR A 621 -24.06 -13.19 0.34
C THR A 621 -23.52 -12.94 1.75
N PRO A 622 -22.31 -13.41 2.07
CA PRO A 622 -21.57 -12.95 3.23
C PRO A 622 -21.37 -11.43 3.20
N PHE A 623 -21.66 -10.76 4.31
CA PHE A 623 -21.62 -9.31 4.45
C PHE A 623 -21.47 -8.88 5.92
N ASN A 624 -20.47 -8.04 6.19
CA ASN A 624 -20.22 -7.47 7.53
C ASN A 624 -19.51 -6.12 7.37
N MET A 625 -20.01 -5.07 8.02
CA MET A 625 -19.50 -3.70 7.90
C MET A 625 -19.07 -3.13 9.25
N THR A 626 -18.09 -2.24 9.20
CA THR A 626 -17.64 -1.46 10.35
C THR A 626 -16.96 -0.16 9.92
N HIS A 627 -16.63 0.72 10.87
CA HIS A 627 -15.65 1.79 10.67
C HIS A 627 -14.40 1.48 11.47
N HIS A 628 -13.23 1.59 10.83
CA HIS A 628 -11.92 1.32 11.43
C HIS A 628 -11.29 2.60 12.01
N TRP A 629 -12.01 3.28 12.89
CA TRP A 629 -11.58 4.53 13.53
C TRP A 629 -10.81 4.32 14.84
N GLY A 630 -9.67 5.01 14.95
CA GLY A 630 -8.69 4.84 16.02
C GLY A 630 -8.68 5.99 17.01
N PHE A 631 -9.07 5.76 18.26
CA PHE A 631 -9.20 6.80 19.29
C PHE A 631 -7.91 6.97 20.12
N ASN A 632 -7.59 8.22 20.45
CA ASN A 632 -6.64 8.59 21.48
C ASN A 632 -7.14 9.80 22.26
N MET A 633 -7.69 9.55 23.45
CA MET A 633 -8.35 10.56 24.27
C MET A 633 -7.39 11.49 25.02
N SER A 634 -6.10 11.14 25.14
CA SER A 634 -5.09 11.94 25.85
C SER A 634 -4.27 12.85 24.94
N ALA A 635 -4.24 12.58 23.63
CA ALA A 635 -3.43 13.27 22.64
C ALA A 635 -3.61 14.80 22.62
N LEU A 636 -4.79 15.27 23.04
CA LEU A 636 -5.19 16.68 23.01
C LEU A 636 -4.73 17.50 24.20
N ASN A 637 -4.47 16.84 25.32
CA ASN A 637 -3.95 17.49 26.52
C ASN A 637 -2.42 17.37 26.48
N GLU A 638 -1.72 18.50 26.35
CA GLU A 638 -0.26 18.52 26.22
C GLU A 638 0.45 17.77 27.38
N GLN A 639 -0.02 17.94 28.61
CA GLN A 639 0.57 17.30 29.78
C GLN A 639 0.32 15.79 29.78
N ALA A 640 -0.91 15.36 29.48
CA ALA A 640 -1.27 13.95 29.37
C ALA A 640 -0.53 13.28 28.21
N CYS A 641 -0.57 13.86 27.01
CA CYS A 641 0.13 13.39 25.83
C CYS A 641 1.63 13.23 26.09
N LYS A 642 2.25 14.18 26.82
CA LYS A 642 3.67 14.10 27.18
C LYS A 642 3.94 13.02 28.22
N ALA A 643 3.10 12.89 29.25
CA ALA A 643 3.24 11.86 30.29
C ALA A 643 3.06 10.44 29.73
N GLU A 644 2.19 10.30 28.74
CA GLU A 644 1.83 9.02 28.11
C GLU A 644 2.65 8.76 26.83
N ASN A 645 3.61 9.63 26.48
CA ASN A 645 4.38 9.56 25.24
C ASN A 645 3.51 9.41 23.97
N GLY A 646 2.30 9.99 23.97
CA GLY A 646 1.34 9.91 22.89
C GLY A 646 0.75 8.51 22.66
N THR A 647 0.98 7.55 23.55
CA THR A 647 0.38 6.21 23.46
C THR A 647 -0.99 6.16 24.14
N VAL A 648 -1.74 5.11 23.85
CA VAL A 648 -3.05 4.84 24.46
C VAL A 648 -2.98 3.97 25.71
N THR A 649 -1.79 3.55 26.16
CA THR A 649 -1.64 2.51 27.18
C THR A 649 -2.27 2.89 28.53
N GLU A 650 -2.38 4.19 28.83
CA GLU A 650 -2.97 4.71 30.05
C GLU A 650 -4.48 4.99 29.95
N GLN A 651 -5.09 4.74 28.80
CA GLN A 651 -6.54 4.91 28.65
C GLN A 651 -7.28 3.73 29.29
N ILE A 652 -8.44 4.04 29.86
CA ILE A 652 -9.33 3.07 30.50
C ILE A 652 -10.43 2.69 29.52
N ILE A 653 -10.60 1.39 29.31
CA ILE A 653 -11.67 0.82 28.51
C ILE A 653 -12.63 0.07 29.42
N GLN A 654 -13.93 0.26 29.21
CA GLN A 654 -14.97 -0.55 29.84
C GLN A 654 -15.94 -1.04 28.76
N MET A 655 -16.22 -2.35 28.74
CA MET A 655 -17.22 -2.95 27.87
C MET A 655 -18.49 -3.28 28.66
N TYR A 656 -19.63 -3.14 28.01
CA TYR A 656 -20.95 -3.35 28.59
C TYR A 656 -21.69 -4.40 27.74
N PRO A 657 -21.47 -5.70 27.98
CA PRO A 657 -22.30 -6.72 27.34
C PRO A 657 -23.78 -6.50 27.74
N PRO A 658 -24.75 -6.91 26.90
CA PRO A 658 -26.16 -6.80 27.23
C PRO A 658 -26.48 -7.40 28.61
N PRO A 659 -27.47 -6.85 29.34
CA PRO A 659 -27.81 -7.32 30.68
C PRO A 659 -28.02 -8.85 30.73
N GLY A 660 -27.31 -9.50 31.65
CA GLY A 660 -27.39 -10.96 31.83
C GLY A 660 -26.57 -11.78 30.83
N LYS A 661 -25.82 -11.14 29.93
CA LYS A 661 -24.91 -11.83 29.01
C LYS A 661 -23.45 -11.71 29.46
N PRO A 662 -22.66 -12.78 29.33
CA PRO A 662 -21.21 -12.71 29.51
C PRO A 662 -20.54 -12.00 28.33
N LEU A 663 -19.34 -11.48 28.57
CA LEU A 663 -18.41 -11.06 27.53
C LEU A 663 -17.46 -12.21 27.21
N TYR A 664 -17.30 -12.51 25.93
CA TYR A 664 -16.35 -13.52 25.46
C TYR A 664 -15.22 -12.90 24.64
N HIS A 665 -14.02 -13.44 24.81
CA HIS A 665 -12.90 -13.30 23.88
C HIS A 665 -13.01 -14.37 22.79
N LEU A 666 -12.95 -13.95 21.52
CA LEU A 666 -12.94 -14.85 20.37
C LEU A 666 -11.55 -15.43 20.20
N ASP A 667 -11.47 -16.76 20.20
CA ASP A 667 -10.21 -17.46 20.01
C ASP A 667 -9.79 -17.46 18.54
N ILE A 668 -8.53 -17.13 18.29
CA ILE A 668 -7.94 -17.07 16.95
C ILE A 668 -6.74 -18.00 16.81
N ASP A 669 -6.52 -18.46 15.57
CA ASP A 669 -5.36 -19.27 15.21
C ASP A 669 -4.12 -18.39 14.89
N PRO A 670 -2.95 -18.98 14.61
CA PRO A 670 -1.75 -18.22 14.24
C PRO A 670 -1.86 -17.40 12.94
N ALA A 671 -2.86 -17.67 12.09
CA ALA A 671 -3.19 -16.86 10.92
C ALA A 671 -4.18 -15.73 11.24
N MET A 672 -4.58 -15.61 12.52
CA MET A 672 -5.57 -14.66 13.03
C MET A 672 -7.00 -14.94 12.52
N LEU A 673 -7.30 -16.18 12.13
CA LEU A 673 -8.66 -16.64 11.80
C LEU A 673 -9.36 -17.16 13.05
N ALA A 674 -10.68 -16.99 13.13
CA ALA A 674 -11.45 -17.54 14.25
C ALA A 674 -11.36 -19.06 14.27
N THR A 675 -11.22 -19.64 15.47
CA THR A 675 -11.28 -21.10 15.66
C THR A 675 -12.70 -21.59 15.93
N GLY A 676 -13.65 -20.67 16.13
CA GLY A 676 -15.00 -20.95 16.61
C GLY A 676 -15.09 -21.15 18.14
N LYS A 677 -13.96 -21.14 18.86
CA LYS A 677 -13.92 -21.19 20.32
C LYS A 677 -14.08 -19.78 20.90
N MET A 678 -14.79 -19.68 22.01
CA MET A 678 -14.97 -18.46 22.78
C MET A 678 -14.55 -18.73 24.23
N ASN A 679 -13.80 -17.81 24.84
CA ASN A 679 -13.37 -17.89 26.22
C ASN A 679 -14.01 -16.75 27.02
N VAL A 680 -14.48 -17.01 28.24
CA VAL A 680 -14.98 -15.92 29.11
C VAL A 680 -13.81 -15.01 29.47
N THR A 681 -13.98 -13.70 29.38
CA THR A 681 -12.94 -12.68 29.56
C THR A 681 -12.26 -12.66 30.93
N THR A 682 -12.85 -13.32 31.93
CA THR A 682 -12.35 -13.46 33.30
C THR A 682 -11.43 -14.67 33.52
N GLY A 683 -11.17 -15.47 32.47
CA GLY A 683 -10.28 -16.62 32.52
C GLY A 683 -8.81 -16.27 32.78
N GLU A 684 -8.01 -17.28 33.09
CA GLU A 684 -6.56 -17.14 33.31
C GLU A 684 -5.84 -16.71 32.02
N PRO A 685 -4.82 -15.83 32.09
CA PRO A 685 -4.19 -15.25 30.90
C PRO A 685 -3.70 -16.24 29.85
N GLU A 686 -3.17 -17.38 30.26
CA GLU A 686 -2.59 -18.40 29.37
C GLU A 686 -3.65 -19.21 28.61
N THR A 687 -4.93 -19.02 28.94
CA THR A 687 -6.05 -19.73 28.29
C THR A 687 -6.55 -19.05 27.02
N PHE A 688 -6.16 -17.78 26.80
CA PHE A 688 -6.49 -16.99 25.62
C PHE A 688 -5.45 -17.19 24.52
N SER A 689 -5.88 -17.16 23.25
CA SER A 689 -4.99 -17.21 22.08
C SER A 689 -4.04 -16.02 21.98
N ASN A 690 -4.39 -14.88 22.59
CA ASN A 690 -3.49 -13.77 22.85
C ASN A 690 -3.25 -13.66 24.37
N PRO A 691 -2.19 -14.26 24.93
CA PRO A 691 -2.05 -14.38 26.38
C PRO A 691 -1.94 -13.03 27.09
N GLY A 692 -2.86 -12.77 28.02
CA GLY A 692 -2.94 -11.53 28.80
C GLY A 692 -4.28 -11.38 29.51
N SER A 693 -4.56 -10.20 30.06
CA SER A 693 -5.84 -9.89 30.71
C SER A 693 -6.85 -9.35 29.70
N HIS A 694 -8.03 -9.96 29.65
CA HIS A 694 -9.14 -9.59 28.74
C HIS A 694 -10.39 -9.09 29.48
N HIS A 695 -10.31 -8.86 30.80
CA HIS A 695 -11.45 -8.55 31.67
C HIS A 695 -11.90 -7.07 31.55
N TRP A 696 -12.54 -6.73 30.43
CA TRP A 696 -12.99 -5.36 30.11
C TRP A 696 -14.33 -4.94 30.73
N ASP A 697 -15.16 -5.92 31.12
CA ASP A 697 -16.48 -5.72 31.72
C ASP A 697 -16.43 -5.56 33.25
N ARG A 698 -15.23 -5.46 33.83
CA ARG A 698 -15.06 -5.18 35.26
C ARG A 698 -15.66 -3.82 35.64
N LYS A 699 -16.11 -3.73 36.89
CA LYS A 699 -16.53 -2.46 37.49
C LYS A 699 -15.40 -1.43 37.36
N ASP A 700 -15.73 -0.26 36.84
CA ASP A 700 -14.87 0.89 36.53
C ASP A 700 -13.98 0.77 35.27
N GLY A 701 -13.98 -0.39 34.61
CA GLY A 701 -13.15 -0.66 33.44
C GLY A 701 -11.71 -1.06 33.78
N LYS A 702 -10.91 -1.21 32.74
CA LYS A 702 -9.54 -1.71 32.77
C LYS A 702 -8.63 -0.75 31.99
N ARG A 703 -7.46 -0.43 32.54
CA ARG A 703 -6.43 0.32 31.81
C ARG A 703 -5.83 -0.59 30.73
N ILE A 704 -5.51 -0.05 29.57
CA ILE A 704 -4.95 -0.85 28.47
C ILE A 704 -3.66 -1.56 28.91
N SER A 705 -2.77 -0.88 29.65
CA SER A 705 -1.51 -1.43 30.17
C SER A 705 -1.67 -2.56 31.19
N ASP A 706 -2.80 -2.63 31.93
CA ASP A 706 -3.00 -3.62 33.00
C ASP A 706 -3.06 -5.04 32.42
N GLY A 707 -2.00 -5.83 32.60
CA GLY A 707 -1.95 -7.20 32.07
C GLY A 707 -2.03 -7.28 30.54
N MET A 708 -1.55 -6.24 29.84
CA MET A 708 -1.53 -6.19 28.37
C MET A 708 -0.75 -7.38 27.78
N PRO A 709 -1.28 -8.06 26.75
CA PRO A 709 -0.52 -9.08 26.03
C PRO A 709 0.79 -8.54 25.44
N ALA A 710 1.77 -9.41 25.24
CA ALA A 710 3.09 -9.02 24.73
C ALA A 710 3.02 -8.31 23.36
N ASN A 711 2.09 -8.74 22.51
CA ASN A 711 1.86 -8.18 21.18
C ASN A 711 0.76 -7.09 21.17
N GLY A 712 0.36 -6.58 22.34
CA GLY A 712 -0.80 -5.71 22.50
C GLY A 712 -2.11 -6.44 22.20
N TYR A 713 -3.18 -5.66 22.00
CA TYR A 713 -4.50 -6.18 21.64
C TYR A 713 -4.74 -6.05 20.13
N ASP A 714 -5.24 -7.13 19.53
CA ASP A 714 -5.86 -7.23 18.19
C ASP A 714 -6.93 -8.32 18.27
N ASP A 715 -7.91 -8.10 19.15
CA ASP A 715 -8.81 -9.13 19.65
C ASP A 715 -10.28 -8.75 19.44
N PHE A 716 -11.10 -9.76 19.10
CA PHE A 716 -12.55 -9.59 18.99
C PHE A 716 -13.24 -10.03 20.27
N TYR A 717 -14.17 -9.21 20.74
CA TYR A 717 -15.00 -9.50 21.90
C TYR A 717 -16.46 -9.61 21.48
N VAL A 718 -17.14 -10.69 21.91
CA VAL A 718 -18.49 -11.02 21.46
C VAL A 718 -19.43 -11.23 22.65
N TRP A 719 -20.66 -10.72 22.51
CA TRP A 719 -21.77 -10.88 23.47
C TRP A 719 -23.05 -11.40 22.80
N GLY A 720 -23.09 -11.45 21.47
CA GLY A 720 -24.18 -12.05 20.69
C GLY A 720 -25.44 -11.18 20.58
N PRO A 721 -26.45 -11.62 19.80
CA PRO A 721 -27.64 -10.81 19.44
C PRO A 721 -28.46 -10.34 20.64
N ASP A 722 -28.82 -9.07 20.69
CA ASP A 722 -29.59 -8.47 21.79
C ASP A 722 -31.01 -8.13 21.35
N ALA A 723 -32.00 -8.85 21.88
CA ALA A 723 -33.41 -8.64 21.57
C ALA A 723 -33.98 -7.33 22.16
N SER A 724 -33.26 -6.66 23.07
CA SER A 724 -33.68 -5.40 23.67
C SER A 724 -33.37 -4.17 22.80
N VAL A 725 -32.66 -4.36 21.68
CA VAL A 725 -32.30 -3.27 20.77
C VAL A 725 -33.56 -2.62 20.17
N PRO A 726 -33.77 -1.30 20.38
CA PRO A 726 -34.89 -0.58 19.79
C PRO A 726 -34.84 -0.55 18.26
N GLN A 727 -35.99 -0.72 17.62
CA GLN A 727 -36.16 -0.54 16.18
C GLN A 727 -36.62 0.89 15.91
N ALA A 728 -35.68 1.82 15.80
CA ALA A 728 -35.93 3.24 15.55
C ALA A 728 -34.80 3.87 14.74
N ASP A 729 -35.07 4.99 14.06
CA ASP A 729 -34.06 5.78 13.33
C ASP A 729 -33.53 6.98 14.12
N GLU A 730 -34.31 7.43 15.10
CA GLU A 730 -33.93 8.56 15.95
C GLU A 730 -32.82 8.19 16.94
N ILE A 731 -31.72 8.96 16.94
CA ILE A 731 -30.56 8.73 17.82
C ILE A 731 -30.96 8.66 19.29
N GLY A 732 -31.89 9.52 19.73
CA GLY A 732 -32.36 9.55 21.12
C GLY A 732 -33.09 8.27 21.56
N GLN A 733 -33.65 7.52 20.61
CA GLN A 733 -34.37 6.27 20.88
C GLN A 733 -33.45 5.05 20.82
N ILE A 734 -32.37 5.10 20.02
CA ILE A 734 -31.43 3.99 19.87
C ILE A 734 -30.23 4.10 20.81
N ALA A 735 -29.73 5.29 21.15
CA ALA A 735 -28.62 5.50 22.07
C ALA A 735 -29.12 5.60 23.53
N THR A 736 -29.35 4.45 24.15
CA THR A 736 -29.95 4.30 25.48
C THR A 736 -29.08 3.40 26.36
N GLU A 737 -29.37 3.31 27.67
CA GLU A 737 -28.62 2.40 28.54
C GLU A 737 -28.68 0.93 28.08
N ALA A 738 -29.76 0.50 27.41
CA ALA A 738 -29.89 -0.88 26.90
C ALA A 738 -28.89 -1.20 25.78
N THR A 739 -28.49 -0.19 25.00
CA THR A 739 -27.63 -0.35 23.82
C THR A 739 -26.21 0.18 24.03
N LYS A 740 -25.88 0.60 25.25
CA LYS A 740 -24.52 0.97 25.65
C LYS A 740 -23.60 -0.24 25.53
N ARG A 741 -22.43 -0.08 24.90
CA ARG A 741 -21.50 -1.20 24.61
C ARG A 741 -20.06 -0.98 25.04
N MET A 742 -19.53 0.22 24.91
CA MET A 742 -18.12 0.46 25.24
C MET A 742 -17.86 1.90 25.62
N ARG A 743 -16.97 2.13 26.58
CA ARG A 743 -16.44 3.47 26.92
C ARG A 743 -14.92 3.46 26.82
N VAL A 744 -14.35 4.54 26.29
CA VAL A 744 -12.91 4.84 26.37
C VAL A 744 -12.72 6.15 27.10
N THR A 745 -11.84 6.17 28.09
CA THR A 745 -11.60 7.33 28.96
C THR A 745 -10.11 7.61 29.10
N SER A 746 -9.73 8.87 28.95
CA SER A 746 -8.48 9.40 29.49
C SER A 746 -8.82 10.22 30.74
N GLU A 747 -8.40 9.71 31.90
CA GLU A 747 -8.57 10.43 33.17
C GLU A 747 -7.69 11.68 33.23
N SER A 748 -6.46 11.56 32.74
CA SER A 748 -5.45 12.63 32.68
C SER A 748 -5.91 13.81 31.82
N ALA A 749 -6.65 13.56 30.74
CA ALA A 749 -7.21 14.61 29.89
C ALA A 749 -8.64 15.03 30.28
N GLY A 750 -9.32 14.30 31.17
CA GLY A 750 -10.73 14.56 31.51
C GLY A 750 -11.65 14.42 30.29
N ARG A 751 -11.44 13.36 29.49
CA ARG A 751 -12.19 13.10 28.25
C ARG A 751 -12.66 11.65 28.20
N SER A 752 -13.87 11.45 27.69
CA SER A 752 -14.43 10.12 27.44
C SER A 752 -15.20 10.09 26.13
N VAL A 753 -15.21 8.93 25.49
CA VAL A 753 -16.19 8.58 24.44
C VAL A 753 -16.98 7.36 24.88
N LEU A 754 -18.29 7.41 24.69
CA LEU A 754 -19.22 6.31 24.95
C LEU A 754 -19.86 5.85 23.65
N PHE A 755 -19.85 4.54 23.43
CA PHE A 755 -20.40 3.90 22.25
C PHE A 755 -21.68 3.15 22.59
N TYR A 756 -22.67 3.34 21.72
CA TYR A 756 -23.90 2.57 21.66
C TYR A 756 -23.94 1.84 20.32
N SER A 757 -24.40 0.59 20.30
CA SER A 757 -24.52 -0.18 19.06
C SER A 757 -25.51 -1.33 19.18
N ASN A 758 -26.14 -1.70 18.07
CA ASN A 758 -26.90 -2.94 17.93
C ASN A 758 -26.04 -4.15 17.52
N GLN A 759 -24.76 -3.95 17.20
CA GLN A 759 -23.86 -5.02 16.80
C GLN A 759 -23.53 -5.95 17.97
N VAL A 760 -23.10 -7.17 17.63
CA VAL A 760 -22.99 -8.31 18.54
C VAL A 760 -21.62 -8.46 19.21
N GLY A 761 -20.66 -7.64 18.77
CA GLY A 761 -19.30 -7.64 19.27
C GLY A 761 -18.50 -6.45 18.75
N VAL A 762 -17.22 -6.41 19.14
CA VAL A 762 -16.30 -5.33 18.81
C VAL A 762 -14.86 -5.87 18.68
N GLN A 763 -14.17 -5.51 17.60
CA GLN A 763 -12.71 -5.64 17.52
C GLN A 763 -12.07 -4.48 18.25
N MET A 764 -11.08 -4.79 19.08
CA MET A 764 -10.22 -3.78 19.71
C MET A 764 -8.77 -4.00 19.29
N TYR A 765 -8.19 -3.00 18.65
CA TYR A 765 -6.83 -3.07 18.13
C TYR A 765 -5.98 -1.88 18.59
N THR A 766 -4.86 -2.15 19.25
CA THR A 766 -3.96 -1.13 19.84
C THR A 766 -2.84 -0.67 18.91
N ALA A 767 -3.10 -0.63 17.60
CA ALA A 767 -2.19 -0.10 16.58
C ALA A 767 -0.82 -0.80 16.52
N GLU A 768 -0.72 -2.07 16.90
CA GLU A 768 0.54 -2.83 17.02
C GLU A 768 1.27 -3.09 15.69
N GLY A 769 0.54 -3.04 14.57
CA GLY A 769 1.07 -3.10 13.22
C GLY A 769 1.60 -1.76 12.67
N GLN A 770 1.50 -0.66 13.42
CA GLN A 770 2.16 0.61 13.06
C GLN A 770 3.65 0.57 13.43
N PRO A 771 4.53 1.36 12.77
CA PRO A 771 5.96 1.40 13.09
C PRO A 771 6.26 1.93 14.50
N GLU A 772 7.45 1.64 15.02
CA GLU A 772 7.95 2.23 16.27
C GLU A 772 8.08 3.76 16.18
N HIS A 773 7.95 4.44 17.31
CA HIS A 773 8.05 5.91 17.37
C HIS A 773 9.52 6.38 17.42
N PRO A 774 9.92 7.41 16.65
CA PRO A 774 9.13 8.13 15.65
C PRO A 774 8.94 7.30 14.36
N ALA A 775 7.70 7.22 13.91
CA ALA A 775 7.36 6.48 12.69
C ALA A 775 7.62 7.31 11.43
N ASP A 776 8.03 6.64 10.35
CA ASP A 776 8.14 7.22 9.01
C ASP A 776 6.73 7.42 8.41
N PRO A 777 6.28 8.67 8.13
CA PRO A 777 4.99 8.97 7.52
C PRO A 777 4.68 8.13 6.27
N ALA A 778 5.68 7.80 5.46
CA ALA A 778 5.48 7.02 4.23
C ALA A 778 5.10 5.56 4.50
N LYS A 779 5.40 5.04 5.70
CA LYS A 779 5.14 3.65 6.12
C LYS A 779 3.95 3.53 7.08
N SER A 780 3.44 4.64 7.59
CA SER A 780 2.38 4.70 8.61
C SER A 780 1.10 5.38 8.14
N GLY A 781 0.86 5.43 6.82
CA GLY A 781 -0.35 6.02 6.26
C GLY A 781 -0.38 7.55 6.19
N GLY A 782 0.75 8.24 6.35
CA GLY A 782 0.88 9.70 6.26
C GLY A 782 1.42 10.34 7.52
N LEU A 783 1.63 11.67 7.47
CA LEU A 783 2.10 12.46 8.61
C LEU A 783 1.02 12.47 9.69
N MET A 784 1.36 12.12 10.93
CA MET A 784 0.41 12.13 12.04
C MET A 784 -0.16 13.52 12.24
N LYS A 785 -1.44 13.57 12.61
CA LYS A 785 -2.14 14.83 12.83
C LYS A 785 -1.43 15.74 13.85
N GLN A 786 -1.48 17.05 13.62
CA GLN A 786 -0.96 18.06 14.55
C GLN A 786 -1.60 17.96 15.94
N ALA A 787 -2.90 17.69 15.99
CA ALA A 787 -3.63 17.50 17.25
C ALA A 787 -3.04 16.38 18.12
N HIS A 788 -2.40 15.38 17.51
CA HIS A 788 -1.77 14.26 18.19
C HIS A 788 -0.27 14.46 18.48
N ARG A 789 0.25 15.67 18.23
CA ARG A 789 1.67 16.02 18.45
C ARG A 789 1.88 17.09 19.54
N LYS A 790 0.81 17.55 20.19
CA LYS A 790 0.85 18.68 21.15
C LYS A 790 1.83 18.48 22.32
N GLY A 791 2.14 17.25 22.71
CA GLY A 791 3.10 16.91 23.79
C GLY A 791 4.59 17.10 23.48
N GLY A 792 4.95 17.83 22.42
CA GLY A 792 6.33 17.95 21.95
C GLY A 792 6.82 16.74 21.14
N GLN A 793 5.88 16.01 20.54
CA GLN A 793 6.21 14.89 19.66
C GLN A 793 6.90 15.41 18.39
N PRO A 794 7.87 14.68 17.84
CA PRO A 794 8.49 15.04 16.57
C PRO A 794 7.49 14.98 15.42
N ASP A 795 7.85 15.56 14.28
CA ASP A 795 7.17 15.28 13.03
C ASP A 795 7.36 13.80 12.67
N SER A 796 6.31 13.01 12.92
CA SER A 796 6.29 11.57 12.69
C SER A 796 4.98 11.13 12.05
N GLY A 797 4.98 9.91 11.55
CA GLY A 797 3.79 9.16 11.22
C GLY A 797 3.04 8.64 12.46
N ASN A 798 1.88 8.02 12.22
CA ASN A 798 1.20 7.22 13.25
C ASN A 798 2.09 6.05 13.66
N PHE A 799 2.11 5.69 14.93
CA PHE A 799 3.07 4.73 15.47
C PHE A 799 2.39 3.69 16.35
N LYS A 800 3.14 2.66 16.72
CA LYS A 800 2.69 1.58 17.61
C LYS A 800 2.02 2.15 18.86
N ARG A 801 0.78 1.71 19.13
CA ARG A 801 -0.04 2.17 20.27
C ARG A 801 -0.41 3.66 20.28
N SER A 802 -0.30 4.36 19.15
CA SER A 802 -0.72 5.76 19.06
C SER A 802 -2.24 5.96 19.09
N PHE A 803 -3.02 4.90 18.84
CA PHE A 803 -4.48 4.90 18.94
C PHE A 803 -5.00 3.49 19.29
N THR A 804 -6.26 3.42 19.74
CA THR A 804 -7.03 2.17 19.84
C THR A 804 -8.16 2.19 18.81
N ALA A 805 -8.09 1.32 17.80
CA ALA A 805 -9.17 1.11 16.84
C ALA A 805 -10.31 0.29 17.46
N ILE A 806 -11.53 0.72 17.16
CA ILE A 806 -12.77 0.17 17.71
C ILE A 806 -13.71 -0.13 16.57
N GLU A 807 -13.91 -1.41 16.26
CA GLU A 807 -14.71 -1.84 15.12
C GLU A 807 -15.86 -2.74 15.58
N PHE A 808 -17.05 -2.16 15.72
CA PHE A 808 -18.25 -2.95 16.01
C PHE A 808 -18.62 -3.81 14.80
N GLY A 809 -19.01 -5.06 15.03
CA GLY A 809 -19.11 -6.06 13.96
C GLY A 809 -19.80 -7.36 14.37
N GLY A 810 -20.00 -8.23 13.38
CA GLY A 810 -20.18 -9.67 13.59
C GLY A 810 -18.87 -10.37 14.01
N PRO A 811 -18.94 -11.53 14.70
CA PRO A 811 -17.76 -12.31 15.04
C PRO A 811 -17.02 -12.76 13.79
N HIS A 812 -15.69 -12.71 13.79
CA HIS A 812 -14.89 -13.01 12.59
C HIS A 812 -15.27 -14.35 11.97
N CYS A 813 -15.64 -14.31 10.68
CA CYS A 813 -16.08 -15.45 9.90
C CYS A 813 -17.08 -16.36 10.64
N GLY A 814 -17.99 -15.78 11.43
CA GLY A 814 -18.89 -16.49 12.33
C GLY A 814 -19.79 -17.49 11.62
N PHE A 815 -20.19 -17.20 10.37
CA PHE A 815 -20.97 -18.12 9.53
C PHE A 815 -20.25 -19.43 9.18
N LEU A 816 -18.92 -19.52 9.38
CA LEU A 816 -18.13 -20.75 9.16
C LEU A 816 -18.06 -21.66 10.39
N HIS A 817 -18.55 -21.21 11.54
CA HIS A 817 -18.43 -21.94 12.80
C HIS A 817 -19.80 -22.08 13.47
N ASP A 818 -20.26 -23.32 13.67
CA ASP A 818 -21.55 -23.60 14.31
C ASP A 818 -21.70 -22.92 15.69
N ARG A 819 -20.61 -22.79 16.45
CA ARG A 819 -20.60 -22.13 17.77
C ARG A 819 -20.75 -20.61 17.70
N LEU A 820 -20.41 -20.01 16.57
CA LEU A 820 -20.52 -18.56 16.34
C LEU A 820 -21.78 -18.19 15.56
N ALA A 821 -22.41 -19.15 14.88
CA ALA A 821 -23.65 -18.95 14.14
C ALA A 821 -24.71 -18.24 15.01
N ASP A 822 -24.96 -18.73 16.23
CA ASP A 822 -25.95 -18.15 17.14
C ASP A 822 -25.45 -16.91 17.91
N MET A 823 -24.16 -16.57 17.75
CA MET A 823 -23.53 -15.39 18.34
C MET A 823 -23.49 -14.19 17.38
N GLY A 824 -24.28 -14.23 16.31
CA GLY A 824 -24.33 -13.21 15.28
C GLY A 824 -23.71 -13.63 13.95
N GLY A 825 -23.17 -14.85 13.85
CA GLY A 825 -22.56 -15.37 12.63
C GLY A 825 -23.58 -15.67 11.52
N ARG A 826 -24.84 -16.00 11.85
CA ARG A 826 -25.90 -16.19 10.84
C ARG A 826 -26.23 -14.89 10.12
N GLU A 827 -26.23 -13.79 10.85
CA GLU A 827 -26.53 -12.43 10.37
C GLU A 827 -25.40 -11.88 9.49
N GLU A 828 -24.24 -12.52 9.45
CA GLU A 828 -23.17 -12.22 8.49
C GLU A 828 -23.44 -12.77 7.09
N VAL A 829 -24.56 -13.48 6.86
CA VAL A 829 -25.03 -13.92 5.54
C VAL A 829 -26.33 -13.20 5.21
N LEU A 830 -26.23 -12.11 4.45
CA LEU A 830 -27.35 -11.28 4.04
C LEU A 830 -28.16 -11.98 2.93
N GLU A 831 -29.45 -12.20 3.16
CA GLU A 831 -30.36 -12.80 2.18
C GLU A 831 -31.11 -11.76 1.35
N LYS A 832 -31.52 -12.14 0.15
CA LYS A 832 -32.36 -11.29 -0.71
C LYS A 832 -33.69 -11.01 -0.02
N GLY A 833 -34.10 -9.74 -0.06
CA GLY A 833 -35.30 -9.26 0.63
C GLY A 833 -35.08 -8.89 2.10
N GLN A 834 -33.91 -9.19 2.68
CA GLN A 834 -33.50 -8.65 3.97
C GLN A 834 -32.79 -7.31 3.80
N ILE A 835 -32.81 -6.52 4.87
CA ILE A 835 -32.02 -5.30 5.01
C ILE A 835 -31.00 -5.57 6.12
N TYR A 836 -29.72 -5.53 5.78
CA TYR A 836 -28.66 -5.38 6.78
C TYR A 836 -28.83 -4.01 7.42
N ASP A 837 -29.00 -3.93 8.73
CA ASP A 837 -29.19 -2.65 9.44
C ASP A 837 -28.37 -2.65 10.73
N ASN A 838 -27.22 -1.99 10.69
CA ASN A 838 -26.32 -1.87 11.84
C ASN A 838 -25.90 -0.43 12.06
N TRP A 839 -25.66 -0.05 13.31
CA TRP A 839 -25.31 1.31 13.67
C TRP A 839 -24.38 1.39 14.86
N VAL A 840 -23.65 2.51 14.92
CA VAL A 840 -22.81 2.91 16.04
C VAL A 840 -23.11 4.38 16.34
N VAL A 841 -23.38 4.70 17.60
CA VAL A 841 -23.43 6.09 18.08
C VAL A 841 -22.24 6.33 18.99
N CYS A 842 -21.43 7.32 18.67
CA CYS A 842 -20.32 7.80 19.50
C CYS A 842 -20.74 9.10 20.19
N GLU A 843 -20.78 9.10 21.52
CA GLU A 843 -21.04 10.27 22.35
C GLU A 843 -19.75 10.72 23.05
N ALA A 844 -19.37 11.98 22.86
CA ALA A 844 -18.17 12.53 23.48
C ALA A 844 -18.50 13.30 24.76
N PHE A 845 -17.65 13.19 25.77
CA PHE A 845 -17.81 13.84 27.08
C PHE A 845 -16.54 14.58 27.51
N ARG A 846 -16.74 15.69 28.24
CA ARG A 846 -15.70 16.52 28.84
C ARG A 846 -15.96 16.71 30.33
N LYS A 847 -14.95 16.47 31.16
CA LYS A 847 -14.98 16.80 32.60
C LYS A 847 -14.59 18.25 32.87
#